data_AF-A0A966LE72-F1
#
_entry.id   AF-A0A966LE72-F1
#
_cell.length_a   1.000
_cell.length_b   1.000
_cell.length_c   1.000
_cell.angle_alpha   90.00
_cell.angle_beta   90.00
_cell.angle_gamma   90.00
#
_symmetry.space_group_name_H-M   'P 1'
#
loop_
_entity.id
_entity.type
_entity.pdbx_description
1 polymer ?
#
loop_
_entity_poly.entity_id
_entity_poly.type
_entity_poly.pdbx_seq_one_letter_code
_entity_poly.pdbx_strand_id
1 'polypeptide(L)'
;CNAPGFACLTGLGGFVNDDNSDCGACCCQPVTVAGQSDACKNVNEVLSCMPDKGNCSGANRGLCCGCSNDGDCGNADNVGCGTDTCCEARPEIASSSPEHLAIGVCRNALLNITFNQLMNFNSLENNIILVEEKDPSSGLCPSGAMVAYGTDIEDAFANKNLLAKLKIKLKYSWQKLTLAISKSYAKKALANQPSDSNLYCAVEGNVSIKNDATQSTISFAPKTLLSPATNYYLVVKGDENLNSQTGVISLKGVGFNGQGYLDISGEEDEYVEGEKIAFNGRFFKNSHIIKFSTLSSQGATAGICLVDRLALEPSSYLYSTTNNALNSEENDIPGDGNDTFDTKADRDKVFAAGALSLDGQHLKPVSGYAWDYSFGIIDKSIATGKTLSGLPINQYFVEAVSGITDSETKIKAEITMDRFSEDGNCDASSSCACSSSSCPESCCNLSFGGDGFNASANIYVFVCNNPWPKVEADGTWAPWSDTNDNCDISSGACSNFNYKFYYCRDAGTDQTFDDLPAILNEPIVIGQTNSLVCSSDKRISCATTGQRCGSDKNNDGLADGVCVWDVLKESYFFREDIPSSGEIISARSLEAGSGAEVNWRSGMSQADTYKVYYLKSGSSEINFKEYSATNTDICQTDGAFYNCSAIISGLDNNVSYVFKVGVISANKAESKAVNERVVPISDKVAPATPSGLKAELNSETKTVSITWNDNNDDTTVYRLYRGLNPGVYGDYYEAFKKDANFKTELKFLSSDLSSGVNYFAISALDASDNESAKSNEVVLEID
;
A
#
# COMPACT_ATOMS: atom_id res chain seq x y z
N CYS A 1 9.70 7.93 5.60
CA CYS A 1 9.71 9.02 4.61
C CYS A 1 11.08 9.72 4.66
N ASN A 2 12.18 9.03 4.31
CA ASN A 2 13.56 9.45 4.66
C ASN A 2 14.33 10.13 3.50
N ALA A 3 13.64 10.54 2.43
CA ALA A 3 14.24 11.26 1.31
C ALA A 3 14.14 12.78 1.52
N PRO A 4 15.20 13.56 1.24
CA PRO A 4 15.16 15.02 1.31
C PRO A 4 14.00 15.58 0.47
N GLY A 5 13.28 16.58 0.98
CA GLY A 5 12.16 17.22 0.28
C GLY A 5 10.81 16.49 0.37
N PHE A 6 10.78 15.27 0.92
CA PHE A 6 9.56 14.50 1.16
C PHE A 6 9.25 14.43 2.65
N ALA A 7 7.95 14.41 2.99
CA ALA A 7 7.46 14.28 4.34
C ALA A 7 6.27 13.32 4.42
N CYS A 8 6.01 12.80 5.62
CA CYS A 8 4.74 12.14 5.90
C CYS A 8 3.65 13.21 5.93
N LEU A 9 2.88 13.32 4.87
CA LEU A 9 1.79 14.28 4.77
C LEU A 9 0.44 13.59 4.87
N THR A 10 -0.43 14.11 5.72
CA THR A 10 -1.86 13.75 5.70
C THR A 10 -2.49 14.15 4.36
N GLY A 11 -3.70 13.65 4.06
CA GLY A 11 -4.47 14.03 2.85
C GLY A 11 -4.63 15.54 2.65
N LEU A 12 -4.48 16.34 3.71
CA LEU A 12 -4.55 17.81 3.68
C LEU A 12 -3.19 18.51 3.61
N GLY A 13 -2.08 17.78 3.56
CA GLY A 13 -0.72 18.34 3.50
C GLY A 13 -0.12 18.70 4.87
N GLY A 14 -0.67 18.17 5.97
CA GLY A 14 -0.12 18.37 7.32
C GLY A 14 0.96 17.34 7.66
N PHE A 15 2.02 17.76 8.35
CA PHE A 15 3.10 16.87 8.80
C PHE A 15 2.62 15.92 9.91
N VAL A 16 2.89 14.62 9.75
CA VAL A 16 2.66 13.61 10.79
C VAL A 16 3.98 13.35 11.53
N ASN A 17 3.99 13.47 12.86
CA ASN A 17 5.19 13.40 13.71
C ASN A 17 5.36 12.05 14.46
N ASP A 18 4.60 11.00 14.14
CA ASP A 18 4.64 9.75 14.92
C ASP A 18 5.53 8.67 14.28
N ASP A 19 6.47 8.14 15.07
CA ASP A 19 7.39 7.04 14.74
C ASP A 19 6.68 5.67 14.62
N ASN A 20 5.34 5.60 14.66
CA ASN A 20 4.64 4.32 14.72
C ASN A 20 3.26 4.25 14.01
N SER A 21 3.05 5.06 12.95
CA SER A 21 1.87 4.91 12.09
C SER A 21 2.20 5.09 10.61
N ASP A 22 1.71 4.15 9.81
CA ASP A 22 1.84 3.96 8.36
C ASP A 22 1.77 5.28 7.54
N CYS A 23 2.93 5.84 7.17
CA CYS A 23 3.09 6.93 6.19
C CYS A 23 2.68 6.40 4.81
N GLY A 24 1.37 6.30 4.52
CA GLY A 24 0.89 5.62 3.31
C GLY A 24 1.58 6.02 2.00
N ALA A 25 1.95 7.29 1.83
CA ALA A 25 2.91 7.72 0.81
C ALA A 25 3.66 8.99 1.24
N CYS A 26 4.96 9.04 0.96
CA CYS A 26 5.84 10.18 1.23
C CYS A 26 5.65 11.25 0.15
N CYS A 27 5.27 12.47 0.52
CA CYS A 27 4.92 13.52 -0.44
C CYS A 27 5.64 14.83 -0.13
N CYS A 28 5.87 15.66 -1.15
CA CYS A 28 6.21 17.06 -0.93
C CYS A 28 4.93 17.88 -0.74
N GLN A 29 5.06 19.02 -0.06
CA GLN A 29 3.94 19.96 0.12
C GLN A 29 4.05 21.09 -0.93
N PRO A 30 3.10 21.21 -1.87
CA PRO A 30 3.08 22.28 -2.84
C PRO A 30 3.02 23.65 -2.17
N VAL A 31 3.68 24.65 -2.75
CA VAL A 31 3.67 26.02 -2.22
C VAL A 31 2.30 26.65 -2.47
N THR A 32 1.51 26.84 -1.40
CA THR A 32 0.13 27.38 -1.49
C THR A 32 0.00 28.80 -0.97
N VAL A 33 1.03 29.33 -0.29
CA VAL A 33 1.07 30.71 0.25
C VAL A 33 2.36 31.43 -0.17
N ALA A 34 2.25 32.73 -0.44
CA ALA A 34 3.38 33.57 -0.82
C ALA A 34 4.39 33.67 0.35
N GLY A 35 5.62 33.19 0.13
CA GLY A 35 6.70 33.20 1.13
C GLY A 35 7.04 31.83 1.73
N GLN A 36 6.25 30.79 1.47
CA GLN A 36 6.60 29.41 1.82
C GLN A 36 7.68 28.88 0.85
N SER A 37 8.75 28.31 1.42
CA SER A 37 9.83 27.71 0.63
C SER A 37 9.42 26.34 0.10
N ASP A 38 9.64 26.11 -1.19
CA ASP A 38 9.46 24.81 -1.82
C ASP A 38 10.53 23.82 -1.30
N ALA A 39 10.10 22.78 -0.57
CA ALA A 39 11.01 21.80 0.00
C ALA A 39 11.81 21.05 -1.08
N CYS A 40 11.28 20.92 -2.30
CA CYS A 40 11.97 20.28 -3.41
C CYS A 40 13.15 21.10 -3.91
N LYS A 41 13.09 22.43 -3.80
CA LYS A 41 14.21 23.31 -4.17
C LYS A 41 15.41 23.18 -3.23
N ASN A 42 15.18 22.69 -2.00
CA ASN A 42 16.27 22.37 -1.07
C ASN A 42 16.98 21.06 -1.45
N VAL A 43 16.33 20.19 -2.23
CA VAL A 43 16.94 18.97 -2.79
C VAL A 43 17.78 19.33 -3.99
N ASN A 44 17.17 20.05 -4.94
CA ASN A 44 17.84 20.61 -6.11
C ASN A 44 17.03 21.79 -6.65
N GLU A 45 17.70 22.88 -7.01
CA GLU A 45 17.06 24.12 -7.47
C GLU A 45 16.17 23.94 -8.72
N VAL A 46 16.42 22.89 -9.52
CA VAL A 46 15.59 22.57 -10.71
C VAL A 46 14.23 21.98 -10.35
N LEU A 47 14.08 21.45 -9.13
CA LEU A 47 12.87 20.77 -8.70
C LEU A 47 11.84 21.77 -8.17
N SER A 48 10.57 21.44 -8.38
CA SER A 48 9.44 22.13 -7.76
C SER A 48 8.39 21.11 -7.36
N CYS A 49 7.75 21.33 -6.22
CA CYS A 49 6.71 20.43 -5.75
C CYS A 49 5.44 20.59 -6.60
N MET A 50 5.12 19.57 -7.41
CA MET A 50 3.92 19.57 -8.25
C MET A 50 2.79 18.80 -7.57
N PRO A 51 1.60 19.40 -7.37
CA PRO A 51 0.46 18.74 -6.73
C PRO A 51 -0.07 17.58 -7.58
N ASP A 52 -0.74 16.63 -6.93
CA ASP A 52 -1.50 15.54 -7.56
C ASP A 52 -0.66 14.67 -8.51
N LYS A 53 0.43 14.13 -7.97
CA LYS A 53 1.43 13.33 -8.70
C LYS A 53 1.67 11.99 -8.02
N GLY A 54 1.87 10.93 -8.80
CA GLY A 54 2.09 9.57 -8.31
C GLY A 54 1.05 9.14 -7.27
N ASN A 55 1.51 8.59 -6.15
CA ASN A 55 0.65 8.20 -5.01
C ASN A 55 0.28 9.39 -4.09
N CYS A 56 0.71 10.60 -4.44
CA CYS A 56 0.46 11.85 -3.71
C CYS A 56 -0.69 12.61 -4.39
N SER A 57 -1.92 12.18 -4.12
CA SER A 57 -3.13 12.82 -4.65
C SER A 57 -3.57 14.04 -3.83
N GLY A 58 -4.17 15.01 -4.52
CA GLY A 58 -4.76 16.23 -3.95
C GLY A 58 -3.89 17.49 -4.04
N ALA A 59 -4.49 18.67 -3.89
CA ALA A 59 -3.83 19.96 -4.13
C ALA A 59 -2.70 20.31 -3.14
N ASN A 60 -2.67 19.65 -1.97
CA ASN A 60 -1.71 19.90 -0.89
C ASN A 60 -0.65 18.81 -0.75
N ARG A 61 -0.65 17.81 -1.64
CA ARG A 61 0.35 16.75 -1.69
C ARG A 61 0.86 16.65 -3.12
N GLY A 62 2.15 16.45 -3.26
CA GLY A 62 2.78 16.38 -4.57
C GLY A 62 4.03 15.54 -4.58
N LEU A 63 4.66 15.47 -5.74
CA LEU A 63 6.02 14.97 -5.92
C LEU A 63 6.95 16.10 -6.34
N CYS A 64 8.23 15.96 -5.99
CA CYS A 64 9.25 16.89 -6.44
C CYS A 64 9.54 16.63 -7.92
N CYS A 65 9.25 17.59 -8.80
CA CYS A 65 9.34 17.38 -10.24
C CYS A 65 10.10 18.49 -10.96
N GLY A 66 10.51 18.24 -12.21
CA GLY A 66 11.46 19.05 -12.96
C GLY A 66 12.85 18.41 -13.07
N CYS A 67 13.01 17.16 -12.63
CA CYS A 67 14.27 16.43 -12.78
C CYS A 67 14.53 16.08 -14.25
N SER A 68 15.81 15.95 -14.58
CA SER A 68 16.31 15.50 -15.88
C SER A 68 17.14 14.22 -15.78
N ASN A 69 17.65 13.93 -14.58
CA ASN A 69 18.42 12.74 -14.24
C ASN A 69 18.19 12.39 -12.76
N ASP A 70 18.46 11.15 -12.37
CA ASP A 70 18.24 10.65 -11.01
C ASP A 70 18.99 11.44 -9.93
N GLY A 71 20.17 11.99 -10.26
CA GLY A 71 20.95 12.82 -9.34
C GLY A 71 20.26 14.14 -9.00
N ASP A 72 19.33 14.61 -9.83
CA ASP A 72 18.54 15.79 -9.52
C ASP A 72 17.61 15.55 -8.31
N CYS A 73 17.22 14.29 -8.08
CA CYS A 73 16.31 13.87 -7.02
C CYS A 73 16.98 13.65 -5.65
N GLY A 74 18.25 14.05 -5.49
CA GLY A 74 18.98 13.91 -4.24
C GLY A 74 19.77 12.61 -4.18
N ASN A 75 19.41 11.70 -3.26
CA ASN A 75 20.12 10.43 -3.14
C ASN A 75 19.65 9.43 -4.23
N ALA A 76 20.46 9.31 -5.27
CA ALA A 76 20.22 8.39 -6.38
C ALA A 76 20.14 6.92 -5.97
N ASP A 77 20.56 6.52 -4.76
CA ASP A 77 20.41 5.14 -4.27
C ASP A 77 18.94 4.78 -3.99
N ASN A 78 18.12 5.76 -3.58
CA ASN A 78 16.76 5.53 -3.07
C ASN A 78 15.66 6.14 -3.95
N VAL A 79 16.01 7.17 -4.74
CA VAL A 79 15.07 7.95 -5.54
C VAL A 79 15.64 8.12 -6.94
N GLY A 80 14.78 8.07 -7.97
CA GLY A 80 15.15 8.33 -9.36
C GLY A 80 14.20 9.30 -10.04
N CYS A 81 14.57 9.75 -11.23
CA CYS A 81 13.78 10.66 -12.02
C CYS A 81 12.85 9.90 -12.96
N GLY A 82 11.55 10.00 -12.72
CA GLY A 82 10.52 9.37 -13.54
C GLY A 82 10.36 10.04 -14.92
N THR A 83 9.67 9.34 -15.82
CA THR A 83 9.38 9.83 -17.18
C THR A 83 8.50 11.07 -17.22
N ASP A 84 7.73 11.31 -16.16
CA ASP A 84 6.94 12.52 -15.95
C ASP A 84 7.74 13.67 -15.32
N THR A 85 9.06 13.52 -15.23
CA THR A 85 10.02 14.43 -14.59
C THR A 85 9.84 14.56 -13.08
N CYS A 86 9.10 13.63 -12.44
CA CYS A 86 8.92 13.60 -11.00
C CYS A 86 9.87 12.61 -10.33
N CYS A 87 10.37 12.97 -9.15
CA CYS A 87 11.22 12.14 -8.33
C CYS A 87 10.37 11.08 -7.63
N GLU A 88 10.68 9.81 -7.92
CA GLU A 88 9.95 8.63 -7.47
C GLU A 88 10.90 7.68 -6.73
N ALA A 89 10.36 6.95 -5.75
CA ALA A 89 11.13 5.94 -5.04
C ALA A 89 11.58 4.83 -5.99
N ARG A 90 12.79 4.29 -5.78
CA ARG A 90 13.24 3.13 -6.54
C ARG A 90 12.41 1.89 -6.20
N PRO A 91 12.22 0.97 -7.17
CA PRO A 91 11.54 -0.29 -6.90
C PRO A 91 12.24 -1.08 -5.81
N GLU A 92 11.47 -1.79 -4.99
CA GLU A 92 11.97 -2.74 -4.01
C GLU A 92 11.27 -4.09 -4.19
N ILE A 93 12.00 -5.17 -3.89
CA ILE A 93 11.44 -6.52 -3.89
C ILE A 93 10.76 -6.74 -2.54
N ALA A 94 9.43 -6.87 -2.55
CA ALA A 94 8.62 -7.15 -1.37
C ALA A 94 8.72 -8.61 -0.94
N SER A 95 8.80 -9.54 -1.90
CA SER A 95 8.92 -10.97 -1.61
C SER A 95 9.47 -11.76 -2.80
N SER A 96 9.93 -12.98 -2.53
CA SER A 96 10.37 -13.93 -3.55
C SER A 96 9.99 -15.35 -3.18
N SER A 97 9.67 -16.17 -4.19
CA SER A 97 9.39 -17.59 -4.06
C SER A 97 10.14 -18.34 -5.16
N PRO A 98 11.13 -19.20 -4.85
CA PRO A 98 11.59 -19.56 -3.52
C PRO A 98 12.27 -18.40 -2.77
N GLU A 99 12.20 -18.45 -1.44
CA GLU A 99 12.94 -17.53 -0.58
C GLU A 99 14.46 -17.76 -0.66
N HIS A 100 15.23 -16.77 -0.21
CA HIS A 100 16.69 -16.87 -0.15
C HIS A 100 17.13 -18.03 0.76
N LEU A 101 18.04 -18.86 0.25
CA LEU A 101 18.53 -20.11 0.83
C LEU A 101 17.48 -21.22 1.03
N ALA A 102 16.35 -21.13 0.32
CA ALA A 102 15.38 -22.22 0.30
C ALA A 102 16.03 -23.53 -0.14
N ILE A 103 15.81 -24.58 0.64
CA ILE A 103 16.23 -25.95 0.35
C ILE A 103 15.01 -26.80 -0.01
N GLY A 104 15.20 -27.85 -0.80
CA GLY A 104 14.09 -28.72 -1.19
C GLY A 104 13.15 -28.07 -2.20
N VAL A 105 13.68 -27.15 -3.01
CA VAL A 105 12.91 -26.54 -4.09
C VAL A 105 12.58 -27.60 -5.15
N CYS A 106 11.32 -27.66 -5.54
CA CYS A 106 10.83 -28.56 -6.57
C CYS A 106 11.58 -28.35 -7.87
N ARG A 107 11.95 -29.44 -8.56
CA ARG A 107 12.68 -29.32 -9.83
C ARG A 107 11.85 -28.69 -10.96
N ASN A 108 10.53 -28.71 -10.82
CA ASN A 108 9.54 -28.05 -11.67
C ASN A 108 8.97 -26.77 -11.04
N ALA A 109 9.70 -26.12 -10.13
CA ALA A 109 9.28 -24.87 -9.51
C ALA A 109 9.16 -23.73 -10.54
N LEU A 110 8.10 -22.94 -10.41
CA LEU A 110 7.95 -21.62 -11.00
C LEU A 110 8.54 -20.61 -9.99
N LEU A 111 9.41 -19.72 -10.47
CA LEU A 111 10.05 -18.72 -9.61
C LEU A 111 9.28 -17.41 -9.71
N ASN A 112 8.92 -16.79 -8.59
CA ASN A 112 8.19 -15.53 -8.52
C ASN A 112 8.97 -14.48 -7.71
N ILE A 113 8.91 -13.23 -8.15
CA ILE A 113 9.44 -12.05 -7.45
C ILE A 113 8.34 -10.98 -7.46
N THR A 114 8.00 -10.45 -6.29
CA THR A 114 7.00 -9.38 -6.18
C THR A 114 7.67 -8.06 -5.86
N PHE A 115 7.42 -7.05 -6.67
CA PHE A 115 7.86 -5.67 -6.48
C PHE A 115 6.77 -4.85 -5.78
N ASN A 116 7.19 -3.90 -4.93
CA ASN A 116 6.30 -2.99 -4.21
C ASN A 116 5.64 -1.91 -5.10
N GLN A 117 5.91 -1.90 -6.40
CA GLN A 117 5.36 -0.96 -7.36
C GLN A 117 5.19 -1.57 -8.75
N LEU A 118 4.51 -0.86 -9.63
CA LEU A 118 4.28 -1.29 -11.01
C LEU A 118 5.58 -1.26 -11.83
N MET A 119 5.86 -2.34 -12.54
CA MET A 119 7.09 -2.56 -13.30
C MET A 119 6.83 -2.58 -14.80
N ASN A 120 7.83 -2.15 -15.57
CA ASN A 120 7.77 -2.13 -17.04
C ASN A 120 8.17 -3.50 -17.60
N PHE A 121 7.27 -4.16 -18.34
CA PHE A 121 7.48 -5.49 -18.92
C PHE A 121 8.69 -5.53 -19.86
N ASN A 122 8.85 -4.51 -20.70
CA ASN A 122 9.94 -4.44 -21.68
C ASN A 122 11.32 -4.35 -21.03
N SER A 123 11.39 -3.91 -19.77
CA SER A 123 12.63 -3.88 -19.00
C SER A 123 13.01 -5.24 -18.38
N LEU A 124 12.14 -6.24 -18.41
CA LEU A 124 12.38 -7.52 -17.72
C LEU A 124 13.15 -8.53 -18.57
N GLU A 125 12.93 -8.50 -19.88
CA GLU A 125 13.59 -9.41 -20.80
C GLU A 125 15.11 -9.21 -20.74
N ASN A 126 15.87 -10.29 -20.55
CA ASN A 126 17.33 -10.28 -20.33
C ASN A 126 17.81 -9.63 -19.02
N ASN A 127 16.92 -9.18 -18.14
CA ASN A 127 17.27 -8.62 -16.83
C ASN A 127 16.91 -9.53 -15.64
N ILE A 128 16.12 -10.58 -15.87
CA ILE A 128 15.88 -11.66 -14.92
C ILE A 128 16.63 -12.91 -15.38
N ILE A 129 17.59 -13.38 -14.60
CA ILE A 129 18.55 -14.40 -15.04
C ILE A 129 18.66 -15.51 -14.00
N LEU A 130 18.35 -16.73 -14.41
CA LEU A 130 18.56 -17.91 -13.58
C LEU A 130 19.90 -18.57 -13.93
N VAL A 131 20.71 -18.82 -12.91
CA VAL A 131 22.06 -19.36 -13.07
C VAL A 131 22.22 -20.62 -12.24
N GLU A 132 22.68 -21.69 -12.88
CA GLU A 132 22.97 -22.99 -12.30
C GLU A 132 24.44 -23.08 -11.84
N GLU A 133 24.68 -23.57 -10.64
CA GLU A 133 26.03 -23.87 -10.14
C GLU A 133 26.51 -25.27 -10.56
N LYS A 134 27.72 -25.35 -11.12
CA LYS A 134 28.37 -26.60 -11.54
C LYS A 134 29.81 -26.70 -11.06
N ASP A 135 30.26 -27.94 -10.92
CA ASP A 135 31.67 -28.25 -10.68
C ASP A 135 32.52 -27.84 -11.90
N PRO A 136 33.63 -27.10 -11.70
CA PRO A 136 34.54 -26.64 -12.76
C PRO A 136 35.13 -27.76 -13.63
N SER A 137 35.23 -28.98 -13.07
CA SER A 137 35.78 -30.14 -13.77
C SER A 137 34.92 -30.62 -14.94
N SER A 138 33.65 -30.24 -14.99
CA SER A 138 32.71 -30.55 -16.09
C SER A 138 33.03 -29.81 -17.39
N GLY A 139 33.63 -28.62 -17.32
CA GLY A 139 34.26 -27.89 -18.43
C GLY A 139 33.36 -27.39 -19.57
N LEU A 140 32.07 -27.74 -19.61
CA LEU A 140 31.09 -27.32 -20.61
C LEU A 140 29.70 -27.24 -19.96
N CYS A 141 28.95 -26.17 -20.21
CA CYS A 141 27.54 -26.11 -19.85
C CYS A 141 26.74 -27.17 -20.63
N PRO A 142 25.70 -27.80 -20.05
CA PRO A 142 24.87 -28.79 -20.73
C PRO A 142 24.21 -28.24 -22.02
N SER A 143 23.80 -29.14 -22.93
CA SER A 143 23.08 -28.75 -24.15
C SER A 143 21.81 -27.96 -23.82
N GLY A 144 21.74 -26.69 -24.25
CA GLY A 144 20.65 -25.75 -23.94
C GLY A 144 20.97 -24.73 -22.83
N ALA A 145 22.16 -24.78 -22.23
CA ALA A 145 22.64 -23.78 -21.29
C ALA A 145 23.88 -23.07 -21.88
N MET A 146 23.85 -21.74 -21.92
CA MET A 146 25.00 -20.93 -22.35
C MET A 146 25.89 -20.67 -21.14
N VAL A 147 27.22 -20.57 -21.35
CA VAL A 147 28.08 -19.86 -20.38
C VAL A 147 27.41 -18.51 -20.17
N ALA A 148 27.10 -18.17 -18.91
CA ALA A 148 26.14 -17.11 -18.60
C ALA A 148 26.38 -15.82 -19.38
N TYR A 149 27.61 -15.54 -19.84
CA TYR A 149 27.93 -14.48 -20.78
C TYR A 149 29.03 -14.86 -21.76
N GLY A 150 28.77 -14.61 -23.04
CA GLY A 150 29.74 -14.84 -24.11
C GLY A 150 29.30 -14.22 -25.42
N THR A 151 29.13 -12.90 -25.49
CA THR A 151 29.19 -12.19 -26.79
C THR A 151 30.55 -12.41 -27.47
N ASP A 152 31.59 -12.78 -26.71
CA ASP A 152 32.91 -13.18 -27.25
C ASP A 152 33.04 -14.67 -27.55
N ILE A 153 32.06 -15.53 -27.20
CA ILE A 153 32.18 -16.98 -27.36
C ILE A 153 31.72 -17.42 -28.74
N GLU A 154 30.67 -16.82 -29.31
CA GLU A 154 30.31 -17.10 -30.70
C GLU A 154 31.45 -16.70 -31.67
N ASP A 155 32.11 -15.56 -31.44
CA ASP A 155 33.28 -15.13 -32.21
C ASP A 155 34.57 -15.92 -31.91
N ALA A 156 34.72 -16.48 -30.70
CA ALA A 156 35.88 -17.31 -30.35
C ALA A 156 35.84 -18.71 -30.98
N PHE A 157 34.65 -19.21 -31.34
CA PHE A 157 34.47 -20.55 -31.89
C PHE A 157 34.07 -20.59 -33.38
N ALA A 158 33.65 -19.46 -33.97
CA ALA A 158 33.17 -19.42 -35.34
C ALA A 158 34.20 -19.71 -36.44
N ASN A 159 35.52 -19.65 -36.22
CA ASN A 159 36.50 -20.01 -37.27
C ASN A 159 37.96 -20.12 -36.80
N LYS A 160 38.29 -20.97 -35.79
CA LYS A 160 39.71 -21.17 -35.42
C LYS A 160 40.13 -22.64 -35.28
N ASN A 161 41.26 -22.94 -35.93
CA ASN A 161 41.93 -24.24 -35.97
C ASN A 161 42.24 -24.80 -34.57
N LEU A 162 42.43 -26.13 -34.50
CA LEU A 162 42.65 -26.94 -33.28
C LEU A 162 43.68 -26.34 -32.29
N LEU A 163 44.70 -25.65 -32.80
CA LEU A 163 45.75 -24.97 -32.02
C LEU A 163 45.27 -23.73 -31.25
N ALA A 164 44.24 -23.02 -31.73
CA ALA A 164 43.64 -21.90 -31.02
C ALA A 164 42.76 -22.38 -29.84
N LYS A 165 42.07 -23.51 -30.01
CA LYS A 165 41.31 -24.19 -28.94
C LYS A 165 42.23 -24.67 -27.82
N LEU A 166 43.45 -25.13 -28.16
CA LEU A 166 44.47 -25.51 -27.18
C LEU A 166 45.03 -24.30 -26.41
N LYS A 167 45.18 -23.14 -27.08
CA LYS A 167 45.64 -21.88 -26.48
C LYS A 167 44.66 -21.32 -25.45
N ILE A 168 43.35 -21.45 -25.67
CA ILE A 168 42.32 -21.03 -24.72
C ILE A 168 42.35 -21.92 -23.46
N LYS A 169 42.51 -23.24 -23.60
CA LYS A 169 42.73 -24.18 -22.48
C LYS A 169 44.00 -23.85 -21.66
N LEU A 170 45.08 -23.45 -22.33
CA LEU A 170 46.33 -23.02 -21.68
C LEU A 170 46.20 -21.66 -20.98
N LYS A 171 45.42 -20.71 -21.52
CA LYS A 171 45.19 -19.38 -20.92
C LYS A 171 44.42 -19.47 -19.59
N TYR A 172 43.39 -20.32 -19.52
CA TYR A 172 42.66 -20.60 -18.28
C TYR A 172 43.49 -21.38 -17.23
N SER A 173 44.43 -22.22 -17.69
CA SER A 173 45.36 -22.93 -16.78
C SER A 173 46.44 -22.01 -16.20
N TRP A 174 46.83 -20.96 -16.92
CA TRP A 174 47.81 -19.97 -16.45
C TRP A 174 47.21 -18.89 -15.53
N GLN A 175 45.90 -18.60 -15.62
CA GLN A 175 45.19 -17.75 -14.65
C GLN A 175 45.12 -18.38 -13.25
N LYS A 176 45.21 -19.72 -13.13
CA LYS A 176 45.38 -20.40 -11.84
C LYS A 176 46.74 -20.13 -11.17
N LEU A 177 47.76 -19.70 -11.94
CA LEU A 177 49.11 -19.48 -11.41
C LEU A 177 49.36 -18.01 -10.99
N THR A 178 48.60 -17.05 -11.51
CA THR A 178 48.78 -15.61 -11.20
C THR A 178 47.83 -15.06 -10.13
N LEU A 179 46.81 -15.82 -9.71
CA LEU A 179 45.89 -15.42 -8.62
C LEU A 179 46.38 -15.82 -7.20
N ALA A 180 47.55 -16.46 -7.08
CA ALA A 180 48.12 -16.85 -5.79
C ALA A 180 49.00 -15.78 -5.11
N ILE A 181 49.21 -14.59 -5.72
CA ILE A 181 50.20 -13.59 -5.20
C ILE A 181 49.62 -12.17 -5.03
N SER A 182 48.32 -11.93 -5.24
CA SER A 182 47.73 -10.61 -4.92
C SER A 182 46.32 -10.72 -4.39
N LYS A 183 46.19 -10.84 -3.06
CA LYS A 183 45.15 -10.24 -2.20
C LYS A 183 45.29 -10.77 -0.77
N SER A 184 46.27 -10.22 -0.06
CA SER A 184 46.40 -10.35 1.40
C SER A 184 45.65 -9.19 2.06
N TYR A 185 44.33 -9.15 1.92
CA TYR A 185 43.47 -8.33 2.77
C TYR A 185 42.26 -9.21 3.14
N ALA A 186 42.02 -9.30 4.45
CA ALA A 186 41.18 -10.25 5.15
C ALA A 186 39.87 -10.63 4.42
N LYS A 187 39.76 -11.89 3.98
CA LYS A 187 38.46 -12.54 3.80
C LYS A 187 38.22 -13.42 5.03
N LYS A 188 37.24 -13.07 5.86
CA LYS A 188 36.51 -14.09 6.61
C LYS A 188 35.99 -15.09 5.56
N ALA A 189 36.14 -16.39 5.79
CA ALA A 189 35.58 -17.39 4.90
C ALA A 189 34.06 -17.38 5.08
N LEU A 190 33.37 -16.63 4.23
CA LEU A 190 31.92 -16.55 4.18
C LEU A 190 31.38 -17.87 3.63
N ALA A 191 30.48 -18.51 4.37
CA ALA A 191 29.84 -19.75 3.92
C ALA A 191 28.60 -19.37 3.11
N ASN A 192 28.39 -20.00 1.95
CA ASN A 192 27.23 -19.87 1.05
C ASN A 192 27.27 -18.83 -0.09
N GLN A 193 28.21 -17.87 -0.10
CA GLN A 193 28.40 -16.96 -1.24
C GLN A 193 28.82 -17.73 -2.52
N PRO A 194 28.41 -17.28 -3.73
CA PRO A 194 28.97 -17.76 -4.99
C PRO A 194 30.51 -17.73 -4.97
N SER A 195 31.13 -18.87 -5.23
CA SER A 195 32.59 -18.97 -5.34
C SER A 195 33.06 -18.69 -6.75
N ASP A 196 34.11 -17.87 -6.89
CA ASP A 196 34.85 -17.64 -8.14
C ASP A 196 35.48 -18.93 -8.70
N SER A 197 35.58 -19.98 -7.88
CA SER A 197 36.10 -21.27 -8.30
C SER A 197 35.11 -22.06 -9.13
N ASN A 198 33.81 -21.80 -9.04
CA ASN A 198 32.74 -22.64 -9.60
C ASN A 198 32.36 -22.21 -11.01
N LEU A 199 31.74 -23.12 -11.78
CA LEU A 199 31.21 -22.83 -13.10
C LEU A 199 29.73 -22.48 -12.99
N TYR A 200 29.31 -21.43 -13.68
CA TYR A 200 27.93 -20.96 -13.66
C TYR A 200 27.29 -21.03 -15.06
N CYS A 201 26.15 -21.68 -15.20
CA CYS A 201 25.48 -21.87 -16.48
C CYS A 201 24.10 -21.20 -16.48
N ALA A 202 23.81 -20.36 -17.47
CA ALA A 202 22.49 -19.72 -17.55
C ALA A 202 21.42 -20.75 -17.95
N VAL A 203 20.29 -20.71 -17.25
CA VAL A 203 19.11 -21.53 -17.57
C VAL A 203 18.15 -20.68 -18.39
N GLU A 204 17.74 -21.19 -19.55
CA GLU A 204 16.70 -20.53 -20.32
C GLU A 204 15.34 -20.61 -19.60
N GLY A 205 14.59 -19.51 -19.62
CA GLY A 205 13.24 -19.43 -19.10
C GLY A 205 12.41 -18.41 -19.86
N ASN A 206 11.11 -18.44 -19.63
CA ASN A 206 10.19 -17.39 -20.06
C ASN A 206 9.91 -16.48 -18.85
N VAL A 207 9.91 -15.17 -19.10
CA VAL A 207 9.55 -14.16 -18.10
C VAL A 207 8.16 -13.63 -18.42
N SER A 208 7.31 -13.55 -17.41
CA SER A 208 6.00 -12.90 -17.49
C SER A 208 5.83 -11.95 -16.30
N ILE A 209 4.96 -10.96 -16.46
CA ILE A 209 4.60 -10.03 -15.39
C ILE A 209 3.09 -10.00 -15.22
N LYS A 210 2.65 -9.79 -13.99
CA LYS A 210 1.30 -9.39 -13.63
C LYS A 210 1.38 -8.06 -12.88
N ASN A 211 0.80 -7.01 -13.45
CA ASN A 211 0.62 -5.72 -12.79
C ASN A 211 -0.74 -5.74 -12.08
N ASP A 212 -0.75 -5.59 -10.77
CA ASP A 212 -1.97 -5.37 -9.99
C ASP A 212 -2.17 -3.84 -9.79
N ALA A 213 -2.99 -3.40 -8.83
CA ALA A 213 -3.26 -1.96 -8.64
C ALA A 213 -2.04 -1.17 -8.14
N THR A 214 -1.17 -1.79 -7.34
CA THR A 214 -0.04 -1.12 -6.68
C THR A 214 1.28 -1.89 -6.75
N GLN A 215 1.29 -3.15 -7.20
CA GLN A 215 2.46 -4.03 -7.16
C GLN A 215 2.57 -4.85 -8.44
N SER A 216 3.75 -5.39 -8.70
CA SER A 216 3.97 -6.30 -9.83
C SER A 216 4.55 -7.62 -9.36
N THR A 217 3.97 -8.73 -9.82
CA THR A 217 4.57 -10.06 -9.66
C THR A 217 5.19 -10.51 -10.98
N ILE A 218 6.49 -10.77 -10.96
CA ILE A 218 7.26 -11.28 -12.09
C ILE A 218 7.48 -12.77 -11.88
N SER A 219 7.16 -13.56 -12.90
CA SER A 219 7.36 -15.01 -12.89
C SER A 219 8.42 -15.42 -13.90
N PHE A 220 9.40 -16.20 -13.46
CA PHE A 220 10.40 -16.85 -14.30
C PHE A 220 10.09 -18.35 -14.38
N ALA A 221 9.71 -18.82 -15.57
CA ALA A 221 9.40 -20.21 -15.84
C ALA A 221 10.57 -20.88 -16.59
N PRO A 222 11.42 -21.71 -15.94
CA PRO A 222 12.53 -22.40 -16.60
C PRO A 222 12.02 -23.25 -17.77
N LYS A 223 12.60 -23.16 -18.96
CA LYS A 223 12.17 -23.97 -20.12
C LYS A 223 12.48 -25.45 -19.94
N THR A 224 13.54 -25.76 -19.21
CA THR A 224 13.99 -27.12 -18.91
C THR A 224 13.77 -27.46 -17.44
N LEU A 225 13.67 -28.75 -17.13
CA LEU A 225 13.57 -29.23 -15.75
C LEU A 225 14.87 -28.91 -15.01
N LEU A 226 14.79 -28.34 -13.81
CA LEU A 226 15.97 -28.00 -13.02
C LEU A 226 16.75 -29.27 -12.64
N SER A 227 18.07 -29.17 -12.59
CA SER A 227 18.96 -30.27 -12.21
C SER A 227 18.71 -30.70 -10.76
N PRO A 228 18.92 -31.99 -10.44
CA PRO A 228 18.74 -32.48 -9.09
C PRO A 228 19.85 -32.02 -8.15
N ALA A 229 19.54 -31.76 -6.88
CA ALA A 229 20.50 -31.43 -5.82
C ALA A 229 21.49 -30.33 -6.20
N THR A 230 21.00 -29.31 -6.91
CA THR A 230 21.84 -28.28 -7.53
C THR A 230 21.48 -26.92 -6.95
N ASN A 231 22.50 -26.09 -6.73
CA ASN A 231 22.32 -24.71 -6.33
C ASN A 231 21.99 -23.85 -7.56
N TYR A 232 21.04 -22.95 -7.38
CA TYR A 232 20.65 -21.96 -8.37
C TYR A 232 20.71 -20.56 -7.77
N TYR A 233 20.95 -19.60 -8.64
CA TYR A 233 20.97 -18.18 -8.31
C TYR A 233 20.03 -17.45 -9.27
N LEU A 234 18.98 -16.84 -8.75
CA LEU A 234 18.11 -15.93 -9.51
C LEU A 234 18.65 -14.51 -9.33
N VAL A 235 19.12 -13.93 -10.43
CA VAL A 235 19.71 -12.59 -10.49
C VAL A 235 18.70 -11.65 -11.13
N VAL A 236 18.26 -10.66 -10.37
CA VAL A 236 17.47 -9.52 -10.84
C VAL A 236 18.42 -8.36 -11.05
N LYS A 237 18.67 -7.99 -12.31
CA LYS A 237 19.59 -6.90 -12.63
C LYS A 237 18.97 -5.56 -12.23
N GLY A 238 19.68 -4.80 -11.41
CA GLY A 238 19.35 -3.39 -11.21
C GLY A 238 20.10 -2.49 -12.18
N ASP A 239 19.94 -1.21 -11.91
CA ASP A 239 20.47 -0.10 -12.67
C ASP A 239 21.91 0.19 -12.26
N GLU A 240 22.86 -0.20 -13.11
CA GLU A 240 24.30 -0.22 -12.81
C GLU A 240 24.86 1.17 -12.44
N ASN A 241 24.31 2.22 -13.04
CA ASN A 241 24.79 3.60 -12.89
C ASN A 241 23.85 4.49 -12.08
N LEU A 242 22.74 3.95 -11.56
CA LEU A 242 21.72 4.71 -10.83
C LEU A 242 21.26 5.94 -11.62
N ASN A 243 20.96 5.74 -12.90
CA ASN A 243 20.53 6.77 -13.85
C ASN A 243 19.28 6.38 -14.66
N SER A 244 18.62 5.31 -14.26
CA SER A 244 17.41 4.71 -14.81
C SER A 244 17.49 4.30 -16.28
N GLN A 245 18.68 3.96 -16.77
CA GLN A 245 18.90 3.52 -18.17
C GLN A 245 19.15 2.02 -18.34
N THR A 246 19.39 1.29 -17.24
CA THR A 246 19.76 -0.14 -17.29
C THR A 246 19.01 -0.96 -16.27
N GLY A 247 18.99 -2.29 -16.47
CA GLY A 247 18.35 -3.22 -15.54
C GLY A 247 16.82 -3.21 -15.63
N VAL A 248 16.19 -3.72 -14.57
CA VAL A 248 14.74 -3.67 -14.39
C VAL A 248 14.30 -2.25 -14.03
N ILE A 249 13.20 -1.77 -14.63
CA ILE A 249 12.72 -0.40 -14.50
C ILE A 249 11.23 -0.40 -14.12
N SER A 250 10.81 0.53 -13.26
CA SER A 250 9.39 0.74 -12.94
C SER A 250 8.59 1.25 -14.14
N LEU A 251 7.27 1.17 -14.06
CA LEU A 251 6.37 1.77 -15.06
C LEU A 251 6.57 3.30 -15.16
N LYS A 252 7.01 3.93 -14.08
CA LYS A 252 7.37 5.36 -14.03
C LYS A 252 8.75 5.66 -14.61
N GLY A 253 9.50 4.65 -15.05
CA GLY A 253 10.81 4.81 -15.66
C GLY A 253 11.97 4.93 -14.68
N VAL A 254 11.80 4.54 -13.42
CA VAL A 254 12.88 4.55 -12.42
C VAL A 254 13.54 3.18 -12.30
N GLY A 255 14.87 3.13 -12.41
CA GLY A 255 15.65 1.90 -12.36
C GLY A 255 15.70 1.25 -10.98
N PHE A 256 15.75 -0.08 -10.93
CA PHE A 256 15.87 -0.87 -9.71
C PHE A 256 17.25 -0.72 -9.07
N ASN A 257 17.31 -0.56 -7.74
CA ASN A 257 18.56 -0.64 -6.97
C ASN A 257 18.46 -1.79 -5.97
N GLY A 258 18.93 -2.97 -6.37
CA GLY A 258 18.91 -4.16 -5.53
C GLY A 258 20.03 -4.15 -4.49
N GLN A 259 19.73 -4.67 -3.30
CA GLN A 259 20.66 -4.71 -2.16
C GLN A 259 21.82 -5.72 -2.32
N GLY A 260 21.81 -6.58 -3.35
CA GLY A 260 22.80 -7.63 -3.55
C GLY A 260 22.34 -9.02 -3.11
N TYR A 261 23.27 -9.79 -2.57
CA TYR A 261 23.08 -11.12 -2.01
C TYR A 261 23.03 -11.04 -0.48
N LEU A 262 22.01 -11.63 0.14
CA LEU A 262 21.90 -11.67 1.60
C LEU A 262 22.83 -12.76 2.19
N ASP A 263 23.90 -12.36 2.87
CA ASP A 263 24.78 -13.27 3.59
C ASP A 263 24.36 -13.42 5.04
N ILE A 264 23.79 -14.58 5.38
CA ILE A 264 23.36 -14.95 6.74
C ILE A 264 24.39 -15.80 7.48
N SER A 265 25.63 -15.91 6.97
CA SER A 265 26.68 -16.72 7.62
C SER A 265 27.39 -16.02 8.79
N GLY A 266 27.08 -14.74 9.02
CA GLY A 266 27.60 -13.91 10.10
C GLY A 266 26.79 -13.95 11.40
N GLU A 267 27.16 -13.09 12.36
CA GLU A 267 26.36 -12.84 13.57
C GLU A 267 25.18 -11.89 13.30
N GLU A 268 25.24 -11.13 12.20
CA GLU A 268 24.20 -10.25 11.68
C GLU A 268 24.02 -10.52 10.17
N ASP A 269 22.79 -10.39 9.69
CA ASP A 269 22.45 -10.52 8.28
C ASP A 269 23.03 -9.32 7.51
N GLU A 270 23.92 -9.58 6.55
CA GLU A 270 24.60 -8.53 5.79
C GLU A 270 24.36 -8.70 4.28
N TYR A 271 23.97 -7.61 3.63
CA TYR A 271 23.86 -7.58 2.18
C TYR A 271 25.23 -7.38 1.52
N VAL A 272 25.61 -8.34 0.68
CA VAL A 272 26.81 -8.27 -0.16
C VAL A 272 26.44 -7.76 -1.54
N GLU A 273 26.85 -6.53 -1.82
CA GLU A 273 26.65 -5.88 -3.12
C GLU A 273 27.04 -6.77 -4.31
N GLY A 274 26.19 -6.81 -5.33
CA GLY A 274 26.36 -7.72 -6.48
C GLY A 274 27.59 -7.41 -7.35
N GLU A 275 28.16 -6.20 -7.28
CA GLU A 275 29.46 -5.89 -7.87
C GLU A 275 30.61 -6.72 -7.26
N LYS A 276 30.43 -7.26 -6.04
CA LYS A 276 31.42 -8.10 -5.35
C LYS A 276 31.22 -9.59 -5.64
N ILE A 277 30.22 -9.96 -6.42
CA ILE A 277 29.80 -11.34 -6.67
C ILE A 277 30.00 -11.67 -8.14
N ALA A 278 30.91 -12.59 -8.43
CA ALA A 278 31.23 -12.97 -9.79
C ALA A 278 30.50 -14.26 -10.20
N PHE A 279 29.82 -14.21 -11.34
CA PHE A 279 29.34 -15.38 -12.06
C PHE A 279 30.18 -15.54 -13.33
N ASN A 280 31.11 -16.49 -13.32
CA ASN A 280 32.16 -16.65 -14.35
C ASN A 280 32.95 -15.35 -14.64
N GLY A 281 33.22 -14.54 -13.61
CA GLY A 281 33.95 -13.28 -13.76
C GLY A 281 33.10 -12.08 -14.21
N ARG A 282 31.78 -12.24 -14.38
CA ARG A 282 30.85 -11.11 -14.57
C ARG A 282 30.21 -10.72 -13.25
N PHE A 283 30.09 -9.42 -13.02
CA PHE A 283 29.51 -8.81 -11.83
C PHE A 283 28.19 -8.12 -12.17
N PHE A 284 27.30 -7.98 -11.19
CA PHE A 284 26.00 -7.32 -11.35
C PHE A 284 25.82 -6.28 -10.27
N LYS A 285 26.27 -5.06 -10.57
CA LYS A 285 26.09 -3.94 -9.67
C LYS A 285 24.60 -3.64 -9.47
N ASN A 286 24.22 -3.29 -8.25
CA ASN A 286 22.86 -2.94 -7.82
C ASN A 286 21.85 -4.06 -8.11
N SER A 287 22.28 -5.33 -8.16
CA SER A 287 21.40 -6.46 -8.42
C SER A 287 20.80 -7.04 -7.14
N HIS A 288 19.71 -7.80 -7.26
CA HIS A 288 19.21 -8.63 -6.17
C HIS A 288 19.43 -10.10 -6.53
N ILE A 289 20.04 -10.87 -5.63
CA ILE A 289 20.49 -12.23 -5.91
C ILE A 289 19.91 -13.19 -4.86
N ILE A 290 19.05 -14.10 -5.32
CA ILE A 290 18.43 -15.13 -4.50
C ILE A 290 19.10 -16.46 -4.78
N LYS A 291 19.54 -17.18 -3.74
CA LYS A 291 20.08 -18.54 -3.86
C LYS A 291 19.04 -19.56 -3.41
N PHE A 292 18.94 -20.69 -4.08
CA PHE A 292 18.14 -21.82 -3.61
C PHE A 292 18.73 -23.16 -4.08
N SER A 293 18.34 -24.25 -3.45
CA SER A 293 18.81 -25.60 -3.77
C SER A 293 17.65 -26.54 -4.09
N THR A 294 17.74 -27.20 -5.24
CA THR A 294 16.68 -28.12 -5.70
C THR A 294 16.71 -29.47 -4.99
N LEU A 295 15.55 -30.13 -4.95
CA LEU A 295 15.44 -31.53 -4.56
C LEU A 295 16.39 -32.40 -5.38
N SER A 296 17.00 -33.37 -4.71
CA SER A 296 17.77 -34.41 -5.38
C SER A 296 16.85 -35.33 -6.21
N SER A 297 17.45 -36.15 -7.08
CA SER A 297 16.72 -37.15 -7.86
C SER A 297 16.30 -38.31 -6.95
N GLN A 298 15.30 -38.06 -6.10
CA GLN A 298 14.75 -38.99 -5.12
C GLN A 298 13.29 -39.34 -5.43
N GLY A 299 12.88 -40.52 -4.99
CA GLY A 299 11.51 -41.01 -5.13
C GLY A 299 11.12 -41.39 -6.56
N ALA A 300 9.85 -41.77 -6.73
CA ALA A 300 9.30 -42.20 -8.02
C ALA A 300 9.21 -41.07 -9.06
N THR A 301 9.20 -39.82 -8.61
CA THR A 301 9.09 -38.62 -9.46
C THR A 301 10.43 -37.92 -9.70
N ALA A 302 11.55 -38.49 -9.23
CA ALA A 302 12.90 -37.94 -9.36
C ALA A 302 13.03 -36.46 -8.89
N GLY A 303 12.33 -36.07 -7.82
CA GLY A 303 12.34 -34.69 -7.30
C GLY A 303 11.42 -33.70 -8.02
N ILE A 304 10.55 -34.16 -8.93
CA ILE A 304 9.40 -33.40 -9.43
C ILE A 304 8.32 -33.42 -8.36
N CYS A 305 7.78 -32.25 -8.03
CA CYS A 305 6.65 -32.13 -7.12
C CYS A 305 5.34 -32.25 -7.87
N LEU A 306 4.42 -33.02 -7.31
CA LEU A 306 3.06 -33.14 -7.81
C LEU A 306 2.23 -31.95 -7.33
N VAL A 307 1.24 -31.58 -8.13
CA VAL A 307 0.20 -30.63 -7.77
C VAL A 307 -0.62 -31.21 -6.62
N ASP A 308 -0.70 -30.45 -5.54
CA ASP A 308 -1.51 -30.76 -4.35
C ASP A 308 -2.73 -29.81 -4.23
N ARG A 309 -2.61 -28.60 -4.78
CA ARG A 309 -3.71 -27.62 -4.76
C ARG A 309 -3.67 -26.73 -5.99
N LEU A 310 -4.85 -26.32 -6.45
CA LEU A 310 -5.03 -25.23 -7.40
C LEU A 310 -5.48 -23.97 -6.65
N ALA A 311 -4.88 -22.83 -6.94
CA ALA A 311 -5.30 -21.51 -6.47
C ALA A 311 -5.75 -20.65 -7.65
N LEU A 312 -6.68 -19.73 -7.38
CA LEU A 312 -7.12 -18.70 -8.32
C LEU A 312 -6.89 -17.33 -7.70
N GLU A 313 -6.30 -16.43 -8.47
CA GLU A 313 -5.99 -15.06 -8.07
C GLU A 313 -6.57 -14.06 -9.07
N PRO A 314 -7.30 -13.02 -8.62
CA PRO A 314 -7.70 -12.80 -7.23
C PRO A 314 -8.74 -13.83 -6.76
N SER A 315 -8.85 -14.03 -5.44
CA SER A 315 -9.80 -14.98 -4.84
C SER A 315 -11.26 -14.50 -4.90
N SER A 316 -11.45 -13.19 -5.04
CA SER A 316 -12.69 -12.55 -5.48
C SER A 316 -12.40 -11.23 -6.17
N TYR A 317 -13.38 -10.70 -6.91
CA TYR A 317 -13.28 -9.37 -7.49
C TYR A 317 -14.64 -8.69 -7.55
N LEU A 318 -14.67 -7.38 -7.25
CA LEU A 318 -15.85 -6.54 -7.43
C LEU A 318 -15.71 -5.63 -8.66
N TYR A 319 -16.62 -5.82 -9.61
CA TYR A 319 -16.89 -4.85 -10.67
C TYR A 319 -17.81 -3.75 -10.14
N SER A 320 -17.24 -2.59 -9.80
CA SER A 320 -17.96 -1.38 -9.34
C SER A 320 -18.59 -0.58 -10.48
N THR A 321 -18.25 -0.92 -11.73
CA THR A 321 -18.77 -0.34 -12.96
C THR A 321 -18.89 -1.42 -14.02
N THR A 322 -19.84 -1.25 -14.95
CA THR A 322 -19.92 -2.10 -16.15
C THR A 322 -19.47 -1.35 -17.41
N ASN A 323 -18.77 -0.22 -17.24
CA ASN A 323 -18.18 0.55 -18.33
C ASN A 323 -16.69 0.23 -18.45
N ASN A 324 -16.23 -0.04 -19.67
CA ASN A 324 -14.81 -0.30 -19.95
C ASN A 324 -14.04 1.01 -20.07
N ALA A 325 -12.87 1.09 -19.46
CA ALA A 325 -12.03 2.28 -19.43
C ALA A 325 -10.88 2.19 -20.45
N LEU A 326 -11.17 2.00 -21.73
CA LEU A 326 -10.15 2.00 -22.79
C LEU A 326 -9.55 3.41 -22.97
N ASN A 327 -8.33 3.63 -22.47
CA ASN A 327 -7.65 4.93 -22.55
C ASN A 327 -6.11 4.78 -22.64
N SER A 328 -5.34 5.86 -22.54
CA SER A 328 -3.87 5.80 -22.63
C SER A 328 -3.20 5.12 -21.43
N GLU A 329 -3.94 4.90 -20.35
CA GLU A 329 -3.50 4.28 -19.09
C GLU A 329 -4.10 2.88 -18.89
N GLU A 330 -4.85 2.33 -19.86
CA GLU A 330 -5.44 0.99 -19.79
C GLU A 330 -5.66 0.40 -21.18
N ASN A 331 -5.24 -0.85 -21.39
CA ASN A 331 -5.48 -1.58 -22.64
C ASN A 331 -5.94 -3.02 -22.37
N ASP A 332 -6.66 -3.62 -23.32
CA ASP A 332 -7.16 -5.01 -23.18
C ASP A 332 -6.42 -5.98 -24.13
N ILE A 333 -5.21 -5.63 -24.57
CA ILE A 333 -4.43 -6.42 -25.53
C ILE A 333 -3.16 -6.93 -24.84
N PRO A 334 -3.14 -8.21 -24.39
CA PRO A 334 -1.96 -8.73 -23.72
C PRO A 334 -0.78 -8.90 -24.70
N GLY A 335 0.43 -8.56 -24.23
CA GLY A 335 1.68 -8.86 -24.93
C GLY A 335 1.99 -7.98 -26.15
N ASP A 336 1.35 -6.82 -26.30
CA ASP A 336 1.72 -5.78 -27.28
C ASP A 336 2.93 -4.93 -26.84
N GLY A 337 3.55 -5.27 -25.70
CA GLY A 337 4.60 -4.47 -25.07
C GLY A 337 4.07 -3.27 -24.29
N ASN A 338 2.76 -3.21 -24.03
CA ASN A 338 2.11 -2.16 -23.26
C ASN A 338 1.89 -2.60 -21.81
N ASP A 339 2.42 -1.79 -20.88
CA ASP A 339 2.49 -2.11 -19.45
C ASP A 339 1.19 -1.81 -18.68
N THR A 340 0.17 -1.30 -19.39
CA THR A 340 -1.12 -0.86 -18.84
C THR A 340 -2.24 -1.89 -19.02
N PHE A 341 -1.90 -3.16 -19.23
CA PHE A 341 -2.89 -4.22 -19.41
C PHE A 341 -3.45 -4.68 -18.06
N ASP A 342 -4.78 -4.64 -17.88
CA ASP A 342 -5.50 -5.02 -16.66
C ASP A 342 -5.06 -4.22 -15.40
N THR A 343 -4.77 -2.93 -15.57
CA THR A 343 -4.26 -2.05 -14.50
C THR A 343 -5.31 -1.17 -13.83
N LYS A 344 -6.48 -0.99 -14.46
CA LYS A 344 -7.61 -0.21 -13.92
C LYS A 344 -8.71 -1.13 -13.38
N ALA A 345 -9.35 -0.68 -12.31
CA ALA A 345 -10.56 -1.32 -11.82
C ALA A 345 -11.77 -0.85 -12.65
N ASP A 346 -12.12 -1.59 -13.70
CA ASP A 346 -13.21 -1.25 -14.60
C ASP A 346 -14.17 -2.44 -14.86
N ARG A 347 -14.58 -2.71 -16.12
CA ARG A 347 -15.49 -3.80 -16.48
C ARG A 347 -14.76 -5.13 -16.65
N ASP A 348 -13.44 -5.16 -16.71
CA ASP A 348 -12.69 -6.38 -16.93
C ASP A 348 -11.65 -6.69 -15.85
N LYS A 349 -11.19 -7.94 -15.84
CA LYS A 349 -10.16 -8.45 -14.94
C LYS A 349 -9.52 -9.72 -15.49
N VAL A 350 -8.21 -9.88 -15.30
CA VAL A 350 -7.52 -11.16 -15.52
C VAL A 350 -7.46 -11.97 -14.24
N PHE A 351 -7.92 -13.21 -14.33
CA PHE A 351 -7.75 -14.23 -13.29
C PHE A 351 -6.62 -15.18 -13.66
N ALA A 352 -5.75 -15.49 -12.71
CA ALA A 352 -4.62 -16.40 -12.87
C ALA A 352 -4.81 -17.64 -12.00
N ALA A 353 -4.59 -18.82 -12.59
CA ALA A 353 -4.56 -20.09 -11.89
C ALA A 353 -3.10 -20.47 -11.55
N GLY A 354 -2.86 -20.84 -10.29
CA GLY A 354 -1.56 -21.26 -9.78
C GLY A 354 -1.62 -22.71 -9.29
N ALA A 355 -0.80 -23.59 -9.86
CA ALA A 355 -0.65 -24.95 -9.35
C ALA A 355 0.39 -24.96 -8.22
N LEU A 356 0.04 -25.51 -7.07
CA LEU A 356 0.87 -25.51 -5.87
C LEU A 356 1.22 -26.95 -5.47
N SER A 357 2.45 -27.15 -5.01
CA SER A 357 2.84 -28.39 -4.32
C SER A 357 2.26 -28.47 -2.91
N LEU A 358 2.42 -29.61 -2.25
CA LEU A 358 2.03 -29.83 -0.86
C LEU A 358 2.64 -28.78 0.10
N ASP A 359 3.88 -28.37 -0.17
CA ASP A 359 4.60 -27.36 0.62
C ASP A 359 4.35 -25.92 0.15
N GLY A 360 3.35 -25.72 -0.73
CA GLY A 360 2.96 -24.39 -1.23
C GLY A 360 3.87 -23.82 -2.32
N GLN A 361 4.79 -24.59 -2.90
CA GLN A 361 5.65 -24.09 -3.98
C GLN A 361 4.85 -23.98 -5.29
N HIS A 362 4.99 -22.86 -6.01
CA HIS A 362 4.39 -22.71 -7.33
C HIS A 362 5.06 -23.65 -8.33
N LEU A 363 4.25 -24.38 -9.10
CA LEU A 363 4.70 -25.38 -10.05
C LEU A 363 4.41 -24.94 -11.48
N LYS A 364 5.27 -25.37 -12.40
CA LYS A 364 5.04 -25.26 -13.84
C LYS A 364 5.00 -26.63 -14.53
N PRO A 365 4.25 -26.77 -15.63
CA PRO A 365 4.26 -27.99 -16.46
C PRO A 365 5.66 -28.31 -16.98
N VAL A 366 6.09 -29.57 -16.89
CA VAL A 366 7.38 -30.05 -17.40
C VAL A 366 7.20 -31.32 -18.22
N SER A 367 8.19 -31.66 -19.05
CA SER A 367 8.17 -32.94 -19.78
C SER A 367 8.07 -34.12 -18.80
N GLY A 368 7.12 -35.03 -19.05
CA GLY A 368 6.80 -36.17 -18.18
C GLY A 368 5.85 -35.86 -17.01
N TYR A 369 5.50 -34.58 -16.78
CA TYR A 369 4.49 -34.15 -15.83
C TYR A 369 3.95 -32.75 -16.20
N ALA A 370 3.01 -32.73 -17.13
CA ALA A 370 2.40 -31.54 -17.73
C ALA A 370 0.88 -31.53 -17.53
N TRP A 371 0.28 -30.35 -17.61
CA TRP A 371 -1.17 -30.18 -17.51
C TRP A 371 -1.62 -28.94 -18.27
N ASP A 372 -2.91 -28.89 -18.54
CA ASP A 372 -3.62 -27.72 -19.04
C ASP A 372 -4.52 -27.11 -17.96
N TYR A 373 -4.87 -25.85 -18.16
CA TYR A 373 -5.88 -25.17 -17.36
C TYR A 373 -7.17 -25.03 -18.17
N SER A 374 -8.27 -25.43 -17.56
CA SER A 374 -9.62 -25.22 -18.08
C SER A 374 -10.33 -24.20 -17.23
N PHE A 375 -10.82 -23.12 -17.85
CA PHE A 375 -11.55 -22.05 -17.19
C PHE A 375 -13.02 -22.04 -17.61
N GLY A 376 -13.90 -21.70 -16.68
CA GLY A 376 -15.32 -21.52 -16.95
C GLY A 376 -15.99 -20.56 -15.98
N ILE A 377 -16.89 -19.72 -16.49
CA ILE A 377 -17.81 -18.93 -15.67
C ILE A 377 -19.09 -19.73 -15.44
N ILE A 378 -19.52 -19.86 -14.18
CA ILE A 378 -20.71 -20.64 -13.81
C ILE A 378 -21.97 -20.03 -14.40
N ASP A 379 -22.23 -18.74 -14.13
CA ASP A 379 -23.34 -18.00 -14.73
C ASP A 379 -22.81 -16.93 -15.69
N LYS A 380 -22.93 -17.21 -16.98
CA LYS A 380 -22.48 -16.33 -18.07
C LYS A 380 -23.40 -15.14 -18.33
N SER A 381 -24.58 -15.11 -17.71
CA SER A 381 -25.45 -13.94 -17.80
C SER A 381 -24.89 -12.77 -16.99
N ILE A 382 -24.02 -13.04 -16.01
CA ILE A 382 -23.44 -12.05 -15.09
C ILE A 382 -22.06 -11.57 -15.55
N ALA A 383 -21.20 -12.51 -15.95
CA ALA A 383 -19.86 -12.22 -16.47
C ALA A 383 -19.53 -13.19 -17.60
N THR A 384 -18.71 -12.76 -18.55
CA THR A 384 -18.22 -13.61 -19.63
C THR A 384 -16.70 -13.71 -19.55
N GLY A 385 -16.10 -14.73 -20.17
CA GLY A 385 -14.65 -14.83 -20.20
C GLY A 385 -14.14 -15.43 -21.50
N LYS A 386 -12.89 -15.14 -21.82
CA LYS A 386 -12.21 -15.56 -23.04
C LYS A 386 -10.70 -15.66 -22.82
N THR A 387 -10.05 -16.53 -23.59
CA THR A 387 -8.60 -16.59 -23.70
C THR A 387 -8.15 -15.59 -24.76
N LEU A 388 -7.21 -14.73 -24.43
CA LEU A 388 -6.63 -13.74 -25.35
C LEU A 388 -5.30 -14.24 -25.93
N SER A 389 -5.00 -13.87 -27.18
CA SER A 389 -3.70 -14.15 -27.78
C SER A 389 -2.62 -13.33 -27.07
N GLY A 390 -1.52 -13.98 -26.65
CA GLY A 390 -0.46 -13.33 -25.87
C GLY A 390 -0.61 -13.50 -24.35
N LEU A 391 -1.79 -13.95 -23.88
CA LEU A 391 -2.02 -14.24 -22.47
C LEU A 391 -1.45 -15.64 -22.10
N PRO A 392 -0.74 -15.79 -20.97
CA PRO A 392 -0.32 -17.08 -20.45
C PRO A 392 -1.47 -18.10 -20.33
N ILE A 393 -1.17 -19.38 -20.55
CA ILE A 393 -2.17 -20.46 -20.55
C ILE A 393 -2.87 -20.65 -19.20
N ASN A 394 -2.27 -20.17 -18.12
CA ASN A 394 -2.81 -20.23 -16.77
C ASN A 394 -3.59 -18.96 -16.41
N GLN A 395 -3.92 -18.10 -17.38
CA GLN A 395 -4.67 -16.87 -17.17
C GLN A 395 -5.93 -16.83 -18.04
N TYR A 396 -6.94 -16.09 -17.56
CA TYR A 396 -8.24 -15.97 -18.21
C TYR A 396 -8.81 -14.57 -18.03
N PHE A 397 -9.17 -13.93 -19.13
CA PHE A 397 -9.72 -12.59 -19.14
C PHE A 397 -11.24 -12.64 -18.98
N VAL A 398 -11.77 -11.90 -18.00
CA VAL A 398 -13.17 -11.91 -17.58
C VAL A 398 -13.75 -10.50 -17.66
N GLU A 399 -14.95 -10.38 -18.23
CA GLU A 399 -15.67 -9.12 -18.39
C GLU A 399 -17.05 -9.22 -17.73
N ALA A 400 -17.41 -8.24 -16.91
CA ALA A 400 -18.78 -8.09 -16.41
C ALA A 400 -19.76 -7.78 -17.56
N VAL A 401 -20.93 -8.41 -17.54
CA VAL A 401 -21.97 -8.17 -18.55
C VAL A 401 -22.59 -6.78 -18.33
N SER A 402 -22.65 -5.99 -19.39
CA SER A 402 -23.19 -4.62 -19.35
C SER A 402 -24.67 -4.59 -18.91
N GLY A 403 -25.03 -3.59 -18.10
CA GLY A 403 -26.43 -3.35 -17.69
C GLY A 403 -26.86 -4.11 -16.44
N ILE A 404 -25.94 -4.87 -15.82
CA ILE A 404 -26.14 -5.47 -14.51
C ILE A 404 -25.74 -4.46 -13.44
N THR A 405 -26.65 -4.26 -12.47
CA THR A 405 -26.41 -3.34 -11.36
C THR A 405 -25.98 -4.07 -10.08
N ASP A 406 -26.47 -5.29 -9.87
CA ASP A 406 -26.18 -6.12 -8.70
C ASP A 406 -26.35 -7.62 -9.05
N SER A 407 -25.28 -8.41 -8.92
CA SER A 407 -25.32 -9.87 -9.07
C SER A 407 -24.01 -10.53 -8.63
N GLU A 408 -24.03 -11.85 -8.42
CA GLU A 408 -22.83 -12.65 -8.12
C GLU A 408 -22.73 -13.91 -8.99
N THR A 409 -21.53 -14.22 -9.47
CA THR A 409 -21.20 -15.48 -10.16
C THR A 409 -19.84 -15.99 -9.68
N LYS A 410 -19.34 -17.07 -10.29
CA LYS A 410 -18.00 -17.59 -9.99
C LYS A 410 -17.27 -17.94 -11.27
N ILE A 411 -15.97 -17.71 -11.26
CA ILE A 411 -15.04 -18.36 -12.18
C ILE A 411 -14.53 -19.63 -11.52
N LYS A 412 -14.49 -20.72 -12.28
CA LYS A 412 -13.87 -21.99 -11.91
C LYS A 412 -12.67 -22.22 -12.83
N ALA A 413 -11.56 -22.62 -12.23
CA ALA A 413 -10.40 -23.17 -12.94
C ALA A 413 -10.22 -24.62 -12.54
N GLU A 414 -9.75 -25.44 -13.48
CA GLU A 414 -9.52 -26.87 -13.28
C GLU A 414 -8.24 -27.28 -14.02
N ILE A 415 -7.44 -28.13 -13.37
CA ILE A 415 -6.29 -28.79 -13.99
C ILE A 415 -6.79 -30.01 -14.75
N THR A 416 -6.40 -30.13 -16.02
CA THR A 416 -6.70 -31.30 -16.84
C THR A 416 -5.43 -31.91 -17.39
N MET A 417 -5.32 -33.24 -17.30
CA MET A 417 -4.19 -34.01 -17.80
C MET A 417 -4.58 -35.00 -18.91
N ASP A 418 -5.86 -35.04 -19.31
CA ASP A 418 -6.42 -35.96 -20.31
C ASP A 418 -5.58 -36.05 -21.60
N ARG A 419 -5.13 -34.89 -22.10
CA ARG A 419 -4.33 -34.79 -23.33
C ARG A 419 -2.93 -35.42 -23.21
N PHE A 420 -2.40 -35.52 -22.00
CA PHE A 420 -1.07 -36.08 -21.72
C PHE A 420 -1.13 -37.55 -21.32
N SER A 421 -2.28 -38.20 -21.49
CA SER A 421 -2.45 -39.65 -21.30
C SER A 421 -2.07 -40.45 -22.55
N GLU A 422 -1.67 -41.71 -22.37
CA GLU A 422 -1.33 -42.62 -23.49
C GLU A 422 -2.48 -42.76 -24.51
N ASP A 423 -3.73 -42.65 -24.04
CA ASP A 423 -4.94 -42.70 -24.87
C ASP A 423 -5.23 -41.37 -25.61
N GLY A 424 -4.60 -40.27 -25.18
CA GLY A 424 -4.82 -38.90 -25.68
C GLY A 424 -3.96 -38.47 -26.87
N ASN A 425 -3.06 -39.34 -27.36
CA ASN A 425 -2.05 -39.04 -28.39
C ASN A 425 -1.20 -37.81 -28.01
N CYS A 426 -0.16 -38.06 -27.19
CA CYS A 426 0.74 -37.13 -26.49
C CYS A 426 1.57 -36.15 -27.37
N ASP A 427 0.98 -35.60 -28.42
CA ASP A 427 1.56 -34.66 -29.38
C ASP A 427 1.84 -33.27 -28.79
N ALA A 428 2.77 -32.56 -29.42
CA ALA A 428 3.37 -31.31 -28.96
C ALA A 428 2.35 -30.18 -28.69
N SER A 429 2.36 -29.64 -27.47
CA SER A 429 1.67 -28.42 -27.07
C SER A 429 2.64 -27.23 -26.99
N SER A 430 2.13 -26.01 -26.93
CA SER A 430 2.95 -24.83 -26.56
C SER A 430 3.52 -24.93 -25.12
N SER A 431 2.92 -25.74 -24.25
CA SER A 431 3.41 -26.08 -22.90
C SER A 431 4.45 -27.21 -22.88
N CYS A 432 4.60 -27.96 -23.97
CA CYS A 432 5.55 -29.07 -24.15
C CYS A 432 6.20 -28.97 -25.54
N ALA A 433 7.16 -28.06 -25.70
CA ALA A 433 7.96 -27.91 -26.92
C ALA A 433 9.30 -28.65 -26.79
N CYS A 434 9.41 -29.86 -27.33
CA CYS A 434 10.70 -30.56 -27.46
C CYS A 434 11.35 -30.19 -28.80
N SER A 435 12.40 -29.35 -28.78
CA SER A 435 13.19 -29.00 -29.98
C SER A 435 14.56 -29.69 -30.05
N SER A 436 14.91 -30.54 -29.07
CA SER A 436 16.22 -31.20 -28.99
C SER A 436 16.12 -32.73 -29.06
N SER A 437 17.18 -33.36 -29.59
CA SER A 437 17.35 -34.80 -29.76
C SER A 437 17.52 -35.59 -28.46
N SER A 438 17.24 -34.98 -27.30
CA SER A 438 17.35 -35.57 -25.96
C SER A 438 16.04 -35.61 -25.17
N CYS A 439 14.90 -35.19 -25.73
CA CYS A 439 13.58 -35.57 -25.19
C CYS A 439 13.29 -37.03 -25.56
N PRO A 440 12.77 -37.89 -24.66
CA PRO A 440 11.97 -39.02 -25.09
C PRO A 440 10.82 -38.47 -25.93
N GLU A 441 10.49 -39.11 -27.05
CA GLU A 441 9.59 -38.65 -28.12
C GLU A 441 8.10 -38.50 -27.70
N SER A 442 7.82 -38.24 -26.43
CA SER A 442 6.46 -38.23 -25.89
C SER A 442 6.29 -37.21 -24.76
N CYS A 443 5.30 -36.33 -24.91
CA CYS A 443 4.80 -35.47 -23.83
C CYS A 443 3.89 -36.23 -22.86
N CYS A 444 3.85 -37.57 -22.90
CA CYS A 444 3.01 -38.35 -22.00
C CYS A 444 3.45 -38.17 -20.55
N ASN A 445 2.47 -38.01 -19.67
CA ASN A 445 2.68 -37.94 -18.25
C ASN A 445 3.04 -39.30 -17.67
N LEU A 446 4.05 -39.32 -16.78
CA LEU A 446 4.37 -40.47 -15.94
C LEU A 446 3.53 -40.51 -14.66
N SER A 447 2.84 -39.40 -14.34
CA SER A 447 1.98 -39.25 -13.17
C SER A 447 0.81 -38.32 -13.48
N PHE A 448 -0.36 -38.62 -12.91
CA PHE A 448 -1.59 -37.82 -13.04
C PHE A 448 -2.01 -37.20 -11.69
N GLY A 449 -1.06 -37.07 -10.75
CA GLY A 449 -1.35 -36.42 -9.46
C GLY A 449 -1.84 -34.99 -9.67
N GLY A 450 -2.99 -34.65 -9.11
CA GLY A 450 -3.62 -33.33 -9.24
C GLY A 450 -4.54 -33.15 -10.45
N ASP A 451 -4.74 -34.17 -11.28
CA ASP A 451 -5.75 -34.14 -12.34
C ASP A 451 -7.17 -33.96 -11.76
N GLY A 452 -7.97 -33.09 -12.37
CA GLY A 452 -9.31 -32.71 -11.89
C GLY A 452 -9.33 -31.77 -10.68
N PHE A 453 -8.17 -31.38 -10.14
CA PHE A 453 -8.13 -30.37 -9.08
C PHE A 453 -8.65 -29.05 -9.60
N ASN A 454 -9.50 -28.43 -8.82
CA ASN A 454 -10.18 -27.20 -9.20
C ASN A 454 -10.15 -26.16 -8.08
N ALA A 455 -10.32 -24.91 -8.49
CA ALA A 455 -10.47 -23.76 -7.62
C ALA A 455 -11.61 -22.90 -8.15
N SER A 456 -12.18 -22.05 -7.29
CA SER A 456 -13.14 -21.05 -7.73
C SER A 456 -12.89 -19.72 -7.04
N ALA A 457 -13.10 -18.64 -7.78
CA ALA A 457 -13.09 -17.28 -7.27
C ALA A 457 -14.47 -16.65 -7.46
N ASN A 458 -14.88 -15.81 -6.51
CA ASN A 458 -16.17 -15.14 -6.57
C ASN A 458 -16.07 -13.89 -7.45
N ILE A 459 -17.06 -13.69 -8.31
CA ILE A 459 -17.21 -12.49 -9.13
C ILE A 459 -18.45 -11.76 -8.66
N TYR A 460 -18.28 -10.51 -8.25
CA TYR A 460 -19.36 -9.64 -7.84
C TYR A 460 -19.51 -8.52 -8.87
N VAL A 461 -20.73 -8.23 -9.29
CA VAL A 461 -21.08 -7.02 -10.01
C VAL A 461 -21.96 -6.22 -9.07
N PHE A 462 -21.48 -5.07 -8.61
CA PHE A 462 -22.25 -4.18 -7.75
C PHE A 462 -21.89 -2.74 -8.11
N VAL A 463 -22.72 -2.12 -8.94
CA VAL A 463 -22.48 -0.79 -9.48
C VAL A 463 -22.71 0.25 -8.38
N CYS A 464 -21.63 0.56 -7.68
CA CYS A 464 -21.61 1.45 -6.52
C CYS A 464 -20.21 2.06 -6.39
N ASN A 465 -20.11 3.38 -6.28
CA ASN A 465 -18.85 4.09 -6.09
C ASN A 465 -18.33 3.95 -4.65
N ASN A 466 -19.25 3.85 -3.68
CA ASN A 466 -18.93 3.72 -2.26
C ASN A 466 -19.61 2.49 -1.60
N PRO A 467 -19.22 1.26 -1.99
CA PRO A 467 -19.83 0.05 -1.46
C PRO A 467 -19.47 -0.18 0.01
N TRP A 468 -20.39 -0.81 0.74
CA TRP A 468 -20.13 -1.42 2.04
C TRP A 468 -20.36 -2.95 1.95
N PRO A 469 -19.42 -3.81 2.39
CA PRO A 469 -18.10 -3.49 2.93
C PRO A 469 -17.20 -2.75 1.93
N LYS A 470 -16.14 -2.09 2.41
CA LYS A 470 -15.18 -1.39 1.54
C LYS A 470 -14.44 -2.39 0.65
N VAL A 471 -14.15 -2.02 -0.59
CA VAL A 471 -13.27 -2.80 -1.49
C VAL A 471 -11.83 -2.69 -1.00
N GLU A 472 -11.13 -3.82 -0.98
CA GLU A 472 -9.71 -3.86 -0.63
C GLU A 472 -8.85 -3.25 -1.73
N ALA A 473 -7.61 -2.88 -1.40
CA ALA A 473 -6.71 -2.21 -2.35
C ALA A 473 -6.36 -3.08 -3.57
N ASP A 474 -6.43 -4.40 -3.45
CA ASP A 474 -6.21 -5.38 -4.52
C ASP A 474 -7.47 -5.68 -5.36
N GLY A 475 -8.58 -4.99 -5.08
CA GLY A 475 -9.86 -5.18 -5.75
C GLY A 475 -10.69 -6.36 -5.22
N THR A 476 -10.16 -7.11 -4.24
CA THR A 476 -10.93 -8.17 -3.58
C THR A 476 -12.07 -7.56 -2.77
N TRP A 477 -13.19 -8.28 -2.75
CA TRP A 477 -14.39 -7.86 -2.04
C TRP A 477 -15.28 -9.06 -1.76
N ALA A 478 -16.03 -9.01 -0.67
CA ALA A 478 -17.11 -9.93 -0.40
C ALA A 478 -18.18 -9.21 0.43
N PRO A 479 -19.47 -9.60 0.28
CA PRO A 479 -20.49 -9.13 1.20
C PRO A 479 -20.18 -9.63 2.61
N TRP A 480 -20.57 -8.86 3.63
CA TRP A 480 -20.51 -9.35 5.00
C TRP A 480 -21.36 -10.61 5.11
N SER A 481 -20.86 -11.65 5.77
CA SER A 481 -21.60 -12.90 5.97
C SER A 481 -21.55 -13.30 7.43
N ASP A 482 -22.63 -13.88 7.94
CA ASP A 482 -22.64 -14.40 9.29
C ASP A 482 -21.77 -15.66 9.40
N THR A 483 -20.89 -15.66 10.39
CA THR A 483 -20.03 -16.80 10.71
C THR A 483 -20.12 -17.08 12.20
N ASN A 484 -19.63 -18.24 12.63
CA ASN A 484 -19.62 -18.58 14.05
C ASN A 484 -18.71 -17.63 14.87
N ASP A 485 -17.78 -16.94 14.20
CA ASP A 485 -16.72 -16.16 14.83
C ASP A 485 -17.00 -14.64 14.85
N ASN A 486 -18.05 -14.17 14.17
CA ASN A 486 -18.39 -12.74 14.06
C ASN A 486 -19.75 -12.36 14.69
N CYS A 487 -20.25 -13.20 15.59
CA CYS A 487 -21.53 -13.04 16.26
C CYS A 487 -21.31 -12.74 17.74
N ASP A 488 -21.49 -11.48 18.15
CA ASP A 488 -21.31 -11.01 19.53
C ASP A 488 -22.67 -10.90 20.24
N ILE A 489 -23.15 -12.02 20.81
CA ILE A 489 -24.28 -12.00 21.73
C ILE A 489 -23.89 -12.65 23.05
N SER A 490 -24.05 -11.87 24.12
CA SER A 490 -23.62 -12.15 25.50
C SER A 490 -24.31 -13.34 26.19
N SER A 491 -25.16 -14.13 25.53
CA SER A 491 -25.92 -15.19 26.21
C SER A 491 -26.44 -16.37 25.36
N GLY A 492 -25.87 -16.70 24.20
CA GLY A 492 -26.37 -17.83 23.39
C GLY A 492 -25.40 -18.42 22.38
N ALA A 493 -25.65 -19.67 21.97
CA ALA A 493 -24.95 -20.30 20.86
C ALA A 493 -25.42 -19.69 19.52
N CYS A 494 -24.56 -18.94 18.85
CA CYS A 494 -24.86 -18.40 17.52
C CYS A 494 -25.01 -19.55 16.51
N SER A 495 -26.15 -19.58 15.84
CA SER A 495 -26.38 -20.48 14.71
C SER A 495 -26.04 -19.72 13.44
N ASN A 496 -25.05 -20.18 12.68
CA ASN A 496 -24.79 -19.67 11.33
C ASN A 496 -26.03 -19.97 10.44
N PHE A 497 -26.61 -18.91 9.87
CA PHE A 497 -27.78 -18.95 9.02
C PHE A 497 -27.48 -18.65 7.55
N ASN A 498 -26.20 -18.47 7.19
CA ASN A 498 -25.72 -18.22 5.83
C ASN A 498 -26.38 -16.96 5.21
N TYR A 499 -26.48 -15.92 6.01
CA TYR A 499 -26.86 -14.57 5.65
C TYR A 499 -25.68 -13.83 4.99
N LYS A 500 -25.99 -12.99 4.00
CA LYS A 500 -25.06 -12.05 3.36
C LYS A 500 -25.67 -10.65 3.38
N PHE A 501 -24.86 -9.63 3.65
CA PHE A 501 -25.30 -8.23 3.71
C PHE A 501 -24.28 -7.30 3.06
N TYR A 502 -24.78 -6.40 2.22
CA TYR A 502 -24.02 -5.34 1.56
C TYR A 502 -24.99 -4.26 1.07
N TYR A 503 -24.51 -3.03 0.90
CA TYR A 503 -25.31 -1.92 0.39
C TYR A 503 -24.44 -0.80 -0.19
N CYS A 504 -25.07 0.13 -0.91
CA CYS A 504 -24.41 1.25 -1.56
C CYS A 504 -24.65 2.55 -0.79
N ARG A 505 -23.60 3.37 -0.60
CA ARG A 505 -23.63 4.65 0.13
C ARG A 505 -23.60 5.88 -0.79
N ASP A 506 -24.03 5.71 -2.04
CA ASP A 506 -23.95 6.74 -3.08
C ASP A 506 -25.09 7.78 -3.02
N ALA A 507 -26.08 7.64 -2.12
CA ALA A 507 -27.18 8.60 -1.97
C ALA A 507 -26.78 9.81 -1.09
N GLY A 508 -25.66 10.45 -1.42
CA GLY A 508 -25.13 11.58 -0.65
C GLY A 508 -23.79 12.07 -1.18
N THR A 509 -23.00 12.69 -0.30
CA THR A 509 -21.56 12.89 -0.54
C THR A 509 -20.78 11.64 -0.12
N ASP A 510 -19.55 11.45 -0.60
CA ASP A 510 -18.66 10.28 -0.40
C ASP A 510 -18.25 9.96 1.07
N GLN A 511 -19.06 10.34 2.06
CA GLN A 511 -18.81 10.24 3.49
C GLN A 511 -19.90 9.41 4.18
N THR A 512 -19.72 9.06 5.45
CA THR A 512 -20.65 8.26 6.28
C THR A 512 -22.00 8.95 6.57
N PHE A 513 -22.24 10.13 6.01
CA PHE A 513 -23.47 10.90 6.20
C PHE A 513 -24.70 10.20 5.60
N ASP A 514 -24.49 9.30 4.65
CA ASP A 514 -25.49 8.47 4.00
C ASP A 514 -25.44 7.00 4.45
N ASP A 515 -24.78 6.73 5.60
CA ASP A 515 -24.88 5.42 6.22
C ASP A 515 -26.36 5.13 6.53
N LEU A 516 -26.77 3.88 6.28
CA LEU A 516 -28.13 3.45 6.60
C LEU A 516 -28.43 3.82 8.06
N PRO A 517 -29.61 4.45 8.32
CA PRO A 517 -30.05 4.67 9.69
C PRO A 517 -29.94 3.36 10.47
N ALA A 518 -29.58 3.47 11.74
CA ALA A 518 -29.47 2.31 12.60
C ALA A 518 -30.70 1.39 12.45
N ILE A 519 -30.41 0.14 12.14
CA ILE A 519 -31.42 -0.90 11.98
C ILE A 519 -31.92 -1.26 13.38
N LEU A 520 -33.22 -1.12 13.62
CA LEU A 520 -33.82 -1.41 14.92
C LEU A 520 -33.81 -2.91 15.24
N ASN A 521 -33.25 -3.25 16.41
CA ASN A 521 -33.41 -4.53 17.14
C ASN A 521 -33.19 -5.81 16.33
N GLU A 522 -33.29 -6.96 17.01
CA GLU A 522 -33.22 -8.27 16.37
C GLU A 522 -34.21 -8.34 15.18
N PRO A 523 -33.78 -8.84 14.01
CA PRO A 523 -34.66 -8.96 12.86
C PRO A 523 -35.91 -9.74 13.23
N ILE A 524 -37.09 -9.25 12.87
CA ILE A 524 -38.31 -10.03 13.02
C ILE A 524 -38.25 -11.16 12.00
N VAL A 525 -37.86 -12.35 12.45
CA VAL A 525 -37.93 -13.58 11.65
C VAL A 525 -39.37 -14.07 11.69
N ILE A 526 -40.15 -13.72 10.66
CA ILE A 526 -41.49 -14.27 10.47
C ILE A 526 -41.36 -15.49 9.57
N GLY A 527 -41.65 -16.66 10.12
CA GLY A 527 -41.57 -17.91 9.36
C GLY A 527 -42.50 -18.96 9.95
N GLN A 528 -43.77 -18.94 9.56
CA GLN A 528 -44.65 -20.09 9.71
C GLN A 528 -45.21 -20.43 8.34
N THR A 529 -44.58 -21.40 7.68
CA THR A 529 -45.20 -22.07 6.55
C THR A 529 -45.70 -23.43 7.04
N ASN A 530 -46.85 -23.87 6.55
CA ASN A 530 -47.32 -25.23 6.77
C ASN A 530 -46.69 -26.22 5.76
N SER A 531 -45.70 -25.75 4.99
CA SER A 531 -45.04 -26.49 3.92
C SER A 531 -43.76 -27.12 4.47
N LEU A 532 -43.54 -28.37 4.10
CA LEU A 532 -42.32 -29.11 4.43
C LEU A 532 -41.60 -29.37 3.11
N VAL A 533 -40.31 -29.10 3.08
CA VAL A 533 -39.42 -29.40 1.95
C VAL A 533 -38.30 -30.31 2.38
N CYS A 534 -37.77 -31.04 1.41
CA CYS A 534 -36.68 -31.95 1.66
C CYS A 534 -35.35 -31.21 1.83
N SER A 535 -34.60 -31.47 2.90
CA SER A 535 -33.33 -30.79 3.19
C SER A 535 -32.25 -30.97 2.10
N SER A 536 -32.30 -32.06 1.34
CA SER A 536 -31.32 -32.41 0.31
C SER A 536 -31.57 -31.77 -1.06
N ASP A 537 -32.80 -31.33 -1.35
CA ASP A 537 -33.22 -30.83 -2.66
C ASP A 537 -33.89 -29.43 -2.58
N LYS A 538 -34.43 -29.06 -1.42
CA LYS A 538 -35.15 -27.80 -1.12
C LYS A 538 -36.35 -27.48 -2.04
N ARG A 539 -36.62 -28.28 -3.08
CA ARG A 539 -37.75 -28.13 -4.01
C ARG A 539 -38.79 -29.25 -3.91
N ILE A 540 -38.41 -30.40 -3.35
CA ILE A 540 -39.30 -31.54 -3.17
C ILE A 540 -40.12 -31.33 -1.89
N SER A 541 -41.42 -31.11 -2.05
CA SER A 541 -42.35 -31.06 -0.92
C SER A 541 -42.48 -32.43 -0.26
N CYS A 542 -42.71 -32.44 1.04
CA CYS A 542 -42.86 -33.68 1.78
C CYS A 542 -43.87 -33.55 2.92
N ALA A 543 -44.22 -34.67 3.56
CA ALA A 543 -45.47 -34.74 4.31
C ALA A 543 -45.32 -34.61 5.84
N THR A 544 -44.17 -34.98 6.42
CA THR A 544 -44.02 -35.06 7.87
C THR A 544 -42.62 -34.66 8.31
N THR A 545 -42.50 -33.73 9.25
CA THR A 545 -41.22 -33.26 9.79
C THR A 545 -40.38 -34.43 10.30
N GLY A 546 -39.10 -34.48 9.91
CA GLY A 546 -38.17 -35.55 10.28
C GLY A 546 -38.26 -36.83 9.45
N GLN A 547 -39.22 -36.95 8.53
CA GLN A 547 -39.25 -38.09 7.59
C GLN A 547 -38.08 -38.00 6.61
N ARG A 548 -37.43 -39.12 6.32
CA ARG A 548 -36.44 -39.20 5.24
C ARG A 548 -37.08 -38.87 3.88
N CYS A 549 -36.37 -38.10 3.05
CA CYS A 549 -36.85 -37.60 1.77
C CYS A 549 -35.69 -37.38 0.78
N GLY A 550 -36.02 -37.15 -0.49
CA GLY A 550 -35.04 -36.88 -1.54
C GLY A 550 -34.41 -38.16 -2.11
N SER A 551 -33.46 -38.00 -3.02
CA SER A 551 -32.72 -39.12 -3.60
C SER A 551 -31.67 -39.64 -2.63
N ASP A 552 -31.53 -40.95 -2.60
CA ASP A 552 -30.37 -41.66 -2.03
C ASP A 552 -29.19 -41.46 -2.99
N LYS A 553 -28.22 -40.62 -2.60
CA LYS A 553 -27.01 -40.33 -3.38
C LYS A 553 -25.83 -41.19 -2.94
N ASN A 554 -25.90 -41.85 -1.79
CA ASN A 554 -24.84 -42.70 -1.26
C ASN A 554 -25.11 -44.21 -1.49
N ASN A 555 -26.27 -44.55 -2.08
CA ASN A 555 -26.78 -45.89 -2.36
C ASN A 555 -26.86 -46.80 -1.11
N ASP A 556 -27.09 -46.23 0.08
CA ASP A 556 -27.26 -46.99 1.33
C ASP A 556 -28.68 -47.56 1.52
N GLY A 557 -29.58 -47.31 0.58
CA GLY A 557 -30.97 -47.75 0.58
C GLY A 557 -31.90 -46.84 1.39
N LEU A 558 -31.40 -45.72 1.90
CA LEU A 558 -32.16 -44.73 2.65
C LEU A 558 -32.05 -43.37 1.98
N ALA A 559 -33.13 -42.58 2.01
CA ALA A 559 -33.05 -41.23 1.48
C ALA A 559 -32.13 -40.35 2.36
N ASP A 560 -31.31 -39.52 1.73
CA ASP A 560 -30.28 -38.68 2.37
C ASP A 560 -30.84 -37.40 2.99
N GLY A 561 -32.00 -36.95 2.52
CA GLY A 561 -32.66 -35.76 3.05
C GLY A 561 -33.58 -36.09 4.21
N VAL A 562 -33.92 -35.07 4.97
CA VAL A 562 -34.99 -35.10 5.98
C VAL A 562 -35.96 -33.95 5.74
N CYS A 563 -37.23 -34.21 5.98
CA CYS A 563 -38.29 -33.21 5.87
C CYS A 563 -38.12 -32.14 6.93
N VAL A 564 -37.87 -30.92 6.47
CA VAL A 564 -37.72 -29.74 7.30
C VAL A 564 -38.76 -28.71 6.87
N TRP A 565 -39.12 -27.83 7.80
CA TRP A 565 -40.02 -26.74 7.50
C TRP A 565 -39.44 -25.89 6.38
N ASP A 566 -40.28 -25.57 5.40
CA ASP A 566 -39.97 -24.63 4.33
C ASP A 566 -40.02 -23.21 4.90
N VAL A 567 -39.02 -22.86 5.72
CA VAL A 567 -38.97 -21.55 6.36
C VAL A 567 -38.45 -20.55 5.33
N LEU A 568 -39.37 -19.83 4.69
CA LEU A 568 -39.01 -18.56 4.07
C LEU A 568 -38.57 -17.63 5.20
N LYS A 569 -37.26 -17.39 5.33
CA LYS A 569 -36.74 -16.43 6.31
C LYS A 569 -36.79 -15.05 5.68
N GLU A 570 -37.93 -14.38 5.84
CA GLU A 570 -38.01 -12.95 5.56
C GLU A 570 -37.53 -12.21 6.79
N SER A 571 -36.34 -11.61 6.69
CA SER A 571 -35.83 -10.70 7.73
C SER A 571 -36.23 -9.30 7.35
N TYR A 572 -37.15 -8.71 8.11
CA TYR A 572 -37.53 -7.32 7.93
C TYR A 572 -36.63 -6.44 8.78
N PHE A 573 -35.85 -5.60 8.09
CA PHE A 573 -35.11 -4.53 8.71
C PHE A 573 -35.98 -3.28 8.66
N PHE A 574 -36.47 -2.86 9.82
CA PHE A 574 -37.23 -1.63 9.92
C PHE A 574 -36.23 -0.49 10.14
N ARG A 575 -36.38 0.57 9.33
CA ARG A 575 -35.65 1.80 9.54
C ARG A 575 -36.14 2.42 10.84
N GLU A 576 -35.19 2.84 11.68
CA GLU A 576 -35.51 3.72 12.79
C GLU A 576 -36.04 5.05 12.25
N ASP A 577 -37.03 5.61 12.96
CA ASP A 577 -37.55 6.94 12.65
C ASP A 577 -36.43 7.98 12.86
N ILE A 578 -36.11 8.71 11.79
CA ILE A 578 -35.05 9.73 11.83
C ILE A 578 -35.50 10.90 12.71
N PRO A 579 -34.73 11.28 13.75
CA PRO A 579 -35.09 12.41 14.59
C PRO A 579 -35.14 13.72 13.81
N SER A 580 -35.95 14.67 14.27
CA SER A 580 -36.00 16.00 13.67
C SER A 580 -34.63 16.69 13.75
N SER A 581 -34.21 17.35 12.67
CA SER A 581 -32.94 18.07 12.61
C SER A 581 -32.81 19.12 13.72
N GLY A 582 -31.61 19.22 14.27
CA GLY A 582 -31.23 20.30 15.18
C GLY A 582 -30.82 21.55 14.38
N GLU A 583 -30.92 22.70 15.03
CA GLU A 583 -30.55 24.00 14.45
C GLU A 583 -29.49 24.67 15.32
N ILE A 584 -28.41 25.17 14.68
CA ILE A 584 -27.46 26.04 15.36
C ILE A 584 -28.06 27.44 15.51
N ILE A 585 -28.35 27.81 16.75
CA ILE A 585 -28.88 29.12 17.12
C ILE A 585 -27.79 30.19 17.04
N SER A 586 -26.60 29.90 17.58
CA SER A 586 -25.45 30.77 17.45
C SER A 586 -24.14 29.98 17.57
N ALA A 587 -23.09 30.49 16.95
CA ALA A 587 -21.73 30.01 17.15
C ALA A 587 -20.81 31.23 17.18
N ARG A 588 -19.99 31.36 18.23
CA ARG A 588 -19.11 32.52 18.44
C ARG A 588 -17.71 32.09 18.86
N SER A 589 -16.69 32.77 18.35
CA SER A 589 -15.32 32.60 18.82
C SER A 589 -15.24 32.92 20.31
N LEU A 590 -14.43 32.16 21.04
CA LEU A 590 -14.02 32.56 22.39
C LEU A 590 -13.15 33.82 22.30
N GLU A 591 -13.19 34.65 23.35
CA GLU A 591 -12.38 35.88 23.40
C GLU A 591 -10.87 35.56 23.39
N ALA A 592 -10.45 34.51 24.10
CA ALA A 592 -9.06 34.00 24.09
C ALA A 592 -8.73 33.13 22.86
N GLY A 593 -9.58 33.16 21.82
CA GLY A 593 -9.42 32.33 20.63
C GLY A 593 -9.46 30.83 20.93
N SER A 594 -8.80 30.06 20.05
CA SER A 594 -8.60 28.61 20.10
C SER A 594 -9.86 27.74 20.29
N GLY A 595 -11.03 28.31 20.07
CA GLY A 595 -12.29 27.61 20.22
C GLY A 595 -13.50 28.47 19.91
N ALA A 596 -14.64 27.81 19.81
CA ALA A 596 -15.94 28.45 19.65
C ALA A 596 -16.95 27.90 20.64
N GLU A 597 -17.80 28.78 21.16
CA GLU A 597 -19.01 28.40 21.86
C GLU A 597 -20.13 28.23 20.83
N VAL A 598 -20.69 27.03 20.77
CA VAL A 598 -21.75 26.65 19.85
C VAL A 598 -23.01 26.41 20.66
N ASN A 599 -24.09 27.10 20.28
CA ASN A 599 -25.40 26.99 20.87
C ASN A 599 -26.37 26.44 19.83
N TRP A 600 -27.08 25.38 20.17
CA TRP A 600 -28.04 24.73 19.27
C TRP A 600 -29.34 24.41 19.98
N ARG A 601 -30.37 24.16 19.17
CA ARG A 601 -31.72 23.80 19.61
C ARG A 601 -32.23 22.62 18.81
N SER A 602 -33.00 21.76 19.46
CA SER A 602 -33.67 20.62 18.82
C SER A 602 -34.99 20.34 19.53
N GLY A 603 -35.92 19.65 18.85
CA GLY A 603 -37.06 19.04 19.51
C GLY A 603 -36.61 17.93 20.46
N MET A 604 -37.28 17.78 21.61
CA MET A 604 -36.93 16.72 22.57
C MET A 604 -37.35 15.32 22.10
N SER A 605 -38.28 15.23 21.15
CA SER A 605 -38.75 13.95 20.61
C SER A 605 -37.59 13.23 19.93
N GLN A 606 -37.24 12.05 20.42
CA GLN A 606 -36.18 11.18 19.89
C GLN A 606 -34.76 11.73 19.99
N ALA A 607 -34.51 12.85 20.70
CA ALA A 607 -33.15 13.35 20.91
C ALA A 607 -32.50 12.66 22.13
N ASP A 608 -31.45 11.87 21.90
CA ASP A 608 -30.67 11.21 22.94
C ASP A 608 -29.24 11.78 23.03
N THR A 609 -28.60 11.95 21.88
CA THR A 609 -27.24 12.47 21.75
C THR A 609 -27.21 13.52 20.62
N TYR A 610 -26.37 14.52 20.73
CA TYR A 610 -26.07 15.47 19.66
C TYR A 610 -24.66 15.24 19.16
N LYS A 611 -24.48 15.27 17.85
CA LYS A 611 -23.17 15.28 17.22
C LYS A 611 -22.93 16.65 16.62
N VAL A 612 -22.05 17.42 17.23
CA VAL A 612 -21.67 18.76 16.75
C VAL A 612 -20.45 18.58 15.86
N TYR A 613 -20.68 18.75 14.56
CA TYR A 613 -19.65 18.70 13.54
C TYR A 613 -18.99 20.06 13.38
N TYR A 614 -17.69 20.07 13.12
CA TYR A 614 -16.92 21.25 12.80
C TYR A 614 -15.84 20.92 11.78
N LEU A 615 -15.68 21.80 10.79
CA LEU A 615 -14.67 21.70 9.75
C LEU A 615 -14.11 23.07 9.43
N LYS A 616 -12.86 23.14 8.98
CA LYS A 616 -12.31 24.38 8.44
C LYS A 616 -13.06 24.74 7.15
N SER A 617 -13.38 26.02 6.97
CA SER A 617 -14.07 26.50 5.77
C SER A 617 -13.25 26.16 4.53
N GLY A 618 -13.83 25.39 3.60
CA GLY A 618 -13.15 24.87 2.40
C GLY A 618 -12.45 23.51 2.58
N SER A 619 -12.45 22.91 3.77
CA SER A 619 -11.94 21.55 4.01
C SER A 619 -13.03 20.49 3.78
N SER A 620 -12.63 19.28 3.40
CA SER A 620 -13.49 18.08 3.40
C SER A 620 -13.35 17.25 4.68
N GLU A 621 -12.38 17.56 5.55
CA GLU A 621 -12.17 16.89 6.83
C GLU A 621 -13.12 17.42 7.89
N ILE A 622 -13.99 16.54 8.37
CA ILE A 622 -15.01 16.85 9.36
C ILE A 622 -14.63 16.21 10.69
N ASN A 623 -14.52 17.05 11.71
CA ASN A 623 -14.40 16.60 13.09
C ASN A 623 -15.76 16.67 13.78
N PHE A 624 -15.97 15.89 14.84
CA PHE A 624 -17.18 15.99 15.64
C PHE A 624 -16.94 15.80 17.14
N LYS A 625 -17.86 16.32 17.95
CA LYS A 625 -17.99 15.99 19.38
C LYS A 625 -19.42 15.56 19.68
N GLU A 626 -19.56 14.58 20.55
CA GLU A 626 -20.86 14.06 20.97
C GLU A 626 -21.25 14.60 22.36
N TYR A 627 -22.54 14.91 22.52
CA TYR A 627 -23.10 15.47 23.74
C TYR A 627 -24.43 14.81 24.06
N SER A 628 -24.58 14.23 25.25
CA SER A 628 -25.88 13.67 25.66
C SER A 628 -26.93 14.78 25.83
N ALA A 629 -28.11 14.56 25.25
CA ALA A 629 -29.26 15.45 25.41
C ALA A 629 -29.77 15.55 26.84
N THR A 630 -29.46 14.55 27.68
CA THR A 630 -29.87 14.51 29.10
C THR A 630 -28.86 15.16 30.05
N ASN A 631 -27.69 15.58 29.55
CA ASN A 631 -26.71 16.27 30.36
C ASN A 631 -27.17 17.70 30.65
N THR A 632 -27.55 17.97 31.91
CA THR A 632 -28.10 19.25 32.35
C THR A 632 -27.10 20.40 32.38
N ASP A 633 -25.79 20.08 32.37
CA ASP A 633 -24.74 21.11 32.29
C ASP A 633 -24.57 21.65 30.87
N ILE A 634 -25.04 20.90 29.87
CA ILE A 634 -24.90 21.21 28.44
C ILE A 634 -26.24 21.62 27.85
N CYS A 635 -27.32 20.92 28.21
CA CYS A 635 -28.65 21.07 27.65
C CYS A 635 -29.68 21.42 28.71
N GLN A 636 -30.47 22.46 28.45
CA GLN A 636 -31.60 22.87 29.28
C GLN A 636 -32.91 22.70 28.51
N THR A 637 -33.97 22.35 29.23
CA THR A 637 -35.30 22.18 28.63
C THR A 637 -36.05 23.51 28.58
N ASP A 638 -36.63 23.81 27.43
CA ASP A 638 -37.53 24.95 27.21
C ASP A 638 -38.79 24.48 26.47
N GLY A 639 -39.82 24.19 27.25
CA GLY A 639 -41.06 23.61 26.74
C GLY A 639 -40.84 22.24 26.09
N ALA A 640 -40.99 22.17 24.76
CA ALA A 640 -40.83 20.95 23.96
C ALA A 640 -39.44 20.80 23.32
N PHE A 641 -38.47 21.63 23.70
CA PHE A 641 -37.15 21.73 23.06
C PHE A 641 -36.01 21.59 24.05
N TYR A 642 -34.88 21.05 23.58
CA TYR A 642 -33.60 21.20 24.23
C TYR A 642 -32.88 22.42 23.65
N ASN A 643 -32.39 23.29 24.52
CA ASN A 643 -31.46 24.36 24.20
C ASN A 643 -30.11 24.00 24.81
N CYS A 644 -29.11 23.79 23.96
CA CYS A 644 -27.82 23.27 24.38
C CYS A 644 -26.69 24.23 24.02
N SER A 645 -25.62 24.20 24.81
CA SER A 645 -24.42 25.01 24.62
C SER A 645 -23.18 24.19 24.96
N ALA A 646 -22.17 24.23 24.08
CA ALA A 646 -20.88 23.62 24.35
C ALA A 646 -19.73 24.41 23.74
N ILE A 647 -18.55 24.27 24.34
CA ILE A 647 -17.30 24.83 23.85
C ILE A 647 -16.56 23.77 23.03
N ILE A 648 -16.26 24.12 21.77
CA ILE A 648 -15.36 23.37 20.91
C ILE A 648 -13.98 24.03 20.99
N SER A 649 -13.09 23.43 21.77
CA SER A 649 -11.69 23.83 21.95
C SER A 649 -10.76 23.19 20.92
N GLY A 650 -9.53 23.73 20.80
CA GLY A 650 -8.49 23.20 19.91
C GLY A 650 -8.66 23.64 18.45
N LEU A 651 -9.36 24.75 18.23
CA LEU A 651 -9.51 25.33 16.90
C LEU A 651 -8.34 26.27 16.60
N ASP A 652 -7.96 26.40 15.34
CA ASP A 652 -6.87 27.29 14.96
C ASP A 652 -7.34 28.75 14.92
N ASN A 653 -6.56 29.64 15.53
CA ASN A 653 -6.77 31.08 15.40
C ASN A 653 -6.58 31.53 13.95
N ASN A 654 -7.30 32.58 13.56
CA ASN A 654 -7.34 33.16 12.22
C ASN A 654 -7.90 32.20 11.13
N VAL A 655 -8.61 31.15 11.53
CA VAL A 655 -9.28 30.21 10.62
C VAL A 655 -10.80 30.29 10.79
N SER A 656 -11.53 30.27 9.67
CA SER A 656 -12.99 30.16 9.70
C SER A 656 -13.40 28.70 9.80
N TYR A 657 -14.27 28.37 10.76
CA TYR A 657 -14.84 27.04 10.92
C TYR A 657 -16.33 27.04 10.59
N VAL A 658 -16.78 25.99 9.91
CA VAL A 658 -18.20 25.70 9.65
C VAL A 658 -18.67 24.71 10.70
N PHE A 659 -19.73 25.03 11.42
CA PHE A 659 -20.37 24.17 12.41
C PHE A 659 -21.69 23.62 11.88
N LYS A 660 -21.98 22.36 12.19
CA LYS A 660 -23.26 21.69 11.92
C LYS A 660 -23.66 20.85 13.13
N VAL A 661 -24.95 20.57 13.29
CA VAL A 661 -25.43 19.71 14.38
C VAL A 661 -26.35 18.62 13.85
N GLY A 662 -26.03 17.38 14.20
CA GLY A 662 -26.89 16.21 14.04
C GLY A 662 -27.55 15.84 15.38
N VAL A 663 -28.83 15.47 15.33
CA VAL A 663 -29.55 14.88 16.46
C VAL A 663 -29.52 13.37 16.28
N ILE A 664 -29.14 12.65 17.32
CA ILE A 664 -29.04 11.19 17.34
C ILE A 664 -30.06 10.65 18.33
N SER A 665 -30.84 9.65 17.89
CA SER A 665 -31.79 8.96 18.74
C SER A 665 -31.15 7.92 19.65
N ALA A 666 -31.90 7.44 20.65
CA ALA A 666 -31.45 6.38 21.55
C ALA A 666 -31.05 5.12 20.78
N ASN A 667 -31.71 4.88 19.63
CA ASN A 667 -31.44 3.77 18.74
C ASN A 667 -30.37 4.09 17.67
N LYS A 668 -29.65 5.21 17.79
CA LYS A 668 -28.52 5.62 16.94
C LYS A 668 -28.89 6.05 15.50
N ALA A 669 -30.14 6.40 15.23
CA ALA A 669 -30.48 7.10 13.99
C ALA A 669 -30.10 8.56 14.08
N GLU A 670 -29.43 9.07 13.05
CA GLU A 670 -28.95 10.45 13.00
C GLU A 670 -29.77 11.30 12.02
N SER A 671 -30.17 12.51 12.46
CA SER A 671 -30.86 13.49 11.63
C SER A 671 -29.91 14.10 10.61
N LYS A 672 -30.44 14.52 9.45
CA LYS A 672 -29.73 15.44 8.55
C LYS A 672 -29.33 16.72 9.31
N ALA A 673 -28.05 17.08 9.25
CA ALA A 673 -27.58 18.35 9.79
C ALA A 673 -28.01 19.51 8.86
N VAL A 674 -28.70 20.50 9.43
CA VAL A 674 -29.20 21.67 8.69
C VAL A 674 -28.67 22.97 9.29
N ASN A 675 -28.70 24.05 8.51
CA ASN A 675 -28.36 25.41 8.96
C ASN A 675 -26.94 25.53 9.53
N GLU A 676 -25.94 25.37 8.67
CA GLU A 676 -24.54 25.53 9.05
C GLU A 676 -24.19 26.98 9.41
N ARG A 677 -23.22 27.15 10.32
CA ARG A 677 -22.74 28.48 10.73
C ARG A 677 -21.23 28.56 10.55
N VAL A 678 -20.80 29.63 9.88
CA VAL A 678 -19.37 29.94 9.70
C VAL A 678 -18.94 30.92 10.78
N VAL A 679 -17.86 30.59 11.49
CA VAL A 679 -17.30 31.41 12.58
C VAL A 679 -15.81 31.60 12.34
N PRO A 680 -15.32 32.84 12.17
CA PRO A 680 -13.90 33.13 12.22
C PRO A 680 -13.41 33.03 13.66
N ILE A 681 -12.43 32.17 13.92
CA ILE A 681 -11.79 32.04 15.24
C ILE A 681 -10.69 33.09 15.32
N SER A 682 -10.72 33.91 16.35
CA SER A 682 -9.73 34.97 16.57
C SER A 682 -9.50 35.13 18.05
N ASP A 683 -8.24 35.12 18.46
CA ASP A 683 -7.84 35.54 19.79
C ASP A 683 -7.81 37.08 19.87
N LYS A 684 -8.41 37.61 20.92
CA LYS A 684 -8.51 39.05 21.22
C LYS A 684 -7.98 39.38 22.62
N VAL A 685 -7.51 38.39 23.37
CA VAL A 685 -7.04 38.56 24.74
C VAL A 685 -5.53 38.72 24.70
N ALA A 686 -5.07 39.93 25.01
CA ALA A 686 -3.63 40.14 25.18
C ALA A 686 -3.07 39.33 26.35
N PRO A 687 -1.80 38.89 26.29
CA PRO A 687 -1.14 38.24 27.41
C PRO A 687 -1.05 39.14 28.66
N ALA A 688 -0.59 38.57 29.76
CA ALA A 688 -0.31 39.33 30.97
C ALA A 688 0.85 40.33 30.75
N THR A 689 0.79 41.46 31.44
CA THR A 689 1.92 42.41 31.48
C THR A 689 3.14 41.75 32.14
N PRO A 690 4.33 41.77 31.51
CA PRO A 690 5.53 41.16 32.08
C PRO A 690 5.94 41.83 33.40
N SER A 691 6.42 41.03 34.35
CA SER A 691 6.79 41.50 35.69
C SER A 691 8.30 41.44 35.93
N GLY A 692 8.78 42.15 36.95
CA GLY A 692 10.18 42.05 37.38
C GLY A 692 11.20 42.66 36.42
N LEU A 693 10.79 43.60 35.55
CA LEU A 693 11.71 44.32 34.67
C LEU A 693 12.81 45.01 35.50
N LYS A 694 14.06 44.81 35.10
CA LYS A 694 15.26 45.43 35.68
C LYS A 694 16.26 45.78 34.58
N ALA A 695 17.06 46.82 34.83
CA ALA A 695 18.13 47.25 33.97
C ALA A 695 19.40 47.45 34.81
N GLU A 696 20.49 46.77 34.45
CA GLU A 696 21.75 46.81 35.19
C GLU A 696 22.93 47.05 34.24
N LEU A 697 23.78 48.03 34.55
CA LEU A 697 25.02 48.31 33.83
C LEU A 697 26.19 47.60 34.51
N ASN A 698 26.90 46.73 33.77
CA ASN A 698 28.19 46.21 34.19
C ASN A 698 29.31 47.15 33.69
N SER A 699 29.91 47.91 34.61
CA SER A 699 30.95 48.89 34.29
C SER A 699 32.26 48.28 33.79
N GLU A 700 32.56 47.00 34.09
CA GLU A 700 33.80 46.32 33.66
C GLU A 700 33.70 45.85 32.20
N THR A 701 32.55 45.26 31.83
CA THR A 701 32.30 44.73 30.48
C THR A 701 31.59 45.72 29.58
N LYS A 702 31.17 46.89 30.11
CA LYS A 702 30.41 47.94 29.42
C LYS A 702 29.09 47.45 28.81
N THR A 703 28.51 46.40 29.38
CA THR A 703 27.24 45.79 28.91
C THR A 703 26.09 46.15 29.83
N VAL A 704 24.96 46.50 29.23
CA VAL A 704 23.67 46.68 29.92
C VAL A 704 22.85 45.41 29.77
N SER A 705 22.45 44.82 30.89
CA SER A 705 21.53 43.68 30.96
C SER A 705 20.14 44.15 31.37
N ILE A 706 19.15 43.92 30.49
CA ILE A 706 17.73 44.13 30.77
C ILE A 706 17.11 42.77 31.03
N THR A 707 16.55 42.53 32.22
CA THR A 707 15.97 41.23 32.62
C THR A 707 14.52 41.37 33.04
N TRP A 708 13.73 40.32 32.87
CA TRP A 708 12.33 40.24 33.31
C TRP A 708 11.94 38.81 33.71
N ASN A 709 10.77 38.65 34.34
CA ASN A 709 10.20 37.34 34.65
C ASN A 709 9.38 36.82 33.47
N ASP A 710 9.46 35.52 33.19
CA ASP A 710 8.66 34.91 32.14
C ASP A 710 7.18 34.81 32.53
N ASN A 711 6.29 35.14 31.60
CA ASN A 711 4.87 34.88 31.67
C ASN A 711 4.58 33.39 31.42
N ASN A 712 3.55 32.87 32.10
CA ASN A 712 3.07 31.48 31.96
C ASN A 712 1.77 31.37 31.15
N ASP A 713 1.48 32.37 30.32
CA ASP A 713 0.35 32.42 29.38
C ASP A 713 0.83 32.15 27.94
N ASP A 714 0.00 32.50 26.96
CA ASP A 714 0.23 32.38 25.53
C ASP A 714 1.21 33.42 24.94
N THR A 715 1.97 34.15 25.77
CA THR A 715 3.03 35.05 25.31
C THR A 715 4.00 34.33 24.38
N THR A 716 4.12 34.82 23.14
CA THR A 716 5.10 34.34 22.15
C THR A 716 6.25 35.32 21.92
N VAL A 717 6.03 36.61 22.15
CA VAL A 717 7.02 37.68 21.96
C VAL A 717 7.02 38.64 23.14
N TYR A 718 8.20 39.06 23.59
CA TYR A 718 8.35 40.24 24.45
C TYR A 718 8.86 41.41 23.64
N ARG A 719 8.25 42.58 23.80
CA ARG A 719 8.67 43.82 23.15
C ARG A 719 9.18 44.80 24.19
N LEU A 720 10.49 45.03 24.20
CA LEU A 720 11.17 46.00 25.05
C LEU A 720 11.20 47.36 24.36
N TYR A 721 10.54 48.35 24.95
CA TYR A 721 10.51 49.73 24.51
C TYR A 721 11.61 50.56 25.16
N ARG A 722 12.18 51.50 24.40
CA ARG A 722 13.25 52.40 24.86
C ARG A 722 12.93 53.86 24.57
N GLY A 723 13.19 54.73 25.55
CA GLY A 723 12.95 56.17 25.47
C GLY A 723 14.02 57.02 26.18
N LEU A 724 14.03 58.32 25.89
CA LEU A 724 14.87 59.33 26.57
C LEU A 724 14.07 60.24 27.51
N ASN A 725 12.73 60.14 27.46
CA ASN A 725 11.83 60.85 28.36
C ASN A 725 10.85 59.83 28.97
N PRO A 726 10.39 60.03 30.22
CA PRO A 726 9.42 59.15 30.85
C PRO A 726 8.17 59.00 29.97
N GLY A 727 7.74 57.75 29.74
CA GLY A 727 6.54 57.42 28.98
C GLY A 727 6.60 57.69 27.46
N VAL A 728 7.75 58.11 26.92
CA VAL A 728 7.94 58.38 25.49
C VAL A 728 9.05 57.50 24.93
N TYR A 729 8.66 56.49 24.16
CA TYR A 729 9.57 55.50 23.56
C TYR A 729 9.77 55.77 22.07
N GLY A 730 11.02 55.74 21.62
CA GLY A 730 11.42 55.97 20.22
C GLY A 730 11.76 54.70 19.44
N ASP A 731 12.17 53.64 20.15
CA ASP A 731 12.57 52.35 19.56
C ASP A 731 12.03 51.17 20.38
N TYR A 732 12.05 49.99 19.79
CA TYR A 732 11.75 48.72 20.49
C TYR A 732 12.65 47.57 20.01
N TYR A 733 12.78 46.55 20.85
CA TYR A 733 13.46 45.30 20.58
C TYR A 733 12.55 44.12 20.92
N GLU A 734 12.59 43.06 20.13
CA GLU A 734 11.74 41.88 20.32
C GLU A 734 12.56 40.66 20.74
N ALA A 735 12.02 39.90 21.68
CA ALA A 735 12.55 38.60 22.09
C ALA A 735 11.47 37.53 21.85
N PHE A 736 11.73 36.62 20.91
CA PHE A 736 10.80 35.57 20.51
C PHE A 736 10.99 34.31 21.36
N LYS A 737 9.95 33.83 22.05
CA LYS A 737 10.01 32.61 22.87
C LYS A 737 10.35 31.35 22.07
N LYS A 738 10.02 31.33 20.77
CA LYS A 738 10.28 30.19 19.87
C LYS A 738 11.76 30.03 19.48
N ASP A 739 12.60 31.03 19.76
CA ASP A 739 14.01 30.96 19.42
C ASP A 739 14.73 29.98 20.35
N ALA A 740 15.55 29.08 19.79
CA ALA A 740 16.25 28.04 20.56
C ALA A 740 17.18 28.59 21.67
N ASN A 741 17.55 29.88 21.59
CA ASN A 741 18.37 30.58 22.56
C ASN A 741 17.59 31.62 23.39
N PHE A 742 16.25 31.51 23.44
CA PHE A 742 15.41 32.45 24.16
C PHE A 742 15.84 32.56 25.63
N LYS A 743 15.93 33.82 26.09
CA LYS A 743 16.20 34.18 27.49
C LYS A 743 15.32 35.37 27.83
N THR A 744 14.89 35.46 29.09
CA THR A 744 14.26 36.68 29.63
C THR A 744 15.32 37.73 29.98
N GLU A 745 16.28 37.92 29.07
CA GLU A 745 17.38 38.86 29.16
C GLU A 745 17.72 39.41 27.78
N LEU A 746 17.84 40.73 27.65
CA LEU A 746 18.46 41.40 26.50
C LEU A 746 19.74 42.09 26.95
N LYS A 747 20.80 41.96 26.14
CA LYS A 747 22.10 42.58 26.39
C LYS A 747 22.42 43.60 25.30
N PHE A 748 22.87 44.77 25.73
CA PHE A 748 23.30 45.86 24.87
C PHE A 748 24.69 46.31 25.27
N LEU A 749 25.50 46.86 24.35
CA LEU A 749 26.66 47.63 24.76
C LEU A 749 26.18 49.01 25.22
N SER A 750 26.81 49.56 26.26
CA SER A 750 26.54 50.93 26.71
C SER A 750 26.72 51.97 25.59
N SER A 751 27.59 51.70 24.61
CA SER A 751 27.78 52.52 23.40
C SER A 751 26.58 52.51 22.45
N ASP A 752 25.73 51.50 22.52
CA ASP A 752 24.51 51.37 21.69
C ASP A 752 23.34 52.17 22.30
N LEU A 753 23.52 52.64 23.55
CA LEU A 753 22.60 53.49 24.26
C LEU A 753 23.07 54.95 24.21
N SER A 754 22.11 55.86 24.25
CA SER A 754 22.38 57.30 24.26
C SER A 754 22.90 57.68 25.63
N SER A 755 23.95 58.51 25.68
CA SER A 755 24.48 59.08 26.92
C SER A 755 23.39 59.88 27.64
N GLY A 756 23.34 59.77 28.97
CA GLY A 756 22.29 60.28 29.84
C GLY A 756 21.25 59.23 30.23
N VAL A 757 20.06 59.71 30.62
CA VAL A 757 18.99 58.88 31.19
C VAL A 757 18.22 58.15 30.10
N ASN A 758 18.13 56.82 30.22
CA ASN A 758 17.34 55.94 29.36
C ASN A 758 16.19 55.32 30.16
N TYR A 759 15.02 55.24 29.54
CA TYR A 759 13.79 54.68 30.09
C TYR A 759 13.42 53.40 29.33
N PHE A 760 13.09 52.34 30.07
CA PHE A 760 12.73 51.04 29.52
C PHE A 760 11.38 50.56 30.06
N ALA A 761 10.54 50.05 29.18
CA ALA A 761 9.31 49.34 29.55
C ALA A 761 9.13 48.13 28.64
N ILE A 762 8.49 47.07 29.13
CA ILE A 762 8.31 45.84 28.35
C ILE A 762 6.83 45.46 28.26
N SER A 763 6.41 44.93 27.12
CA SER A 763 5.10 44.29 26.93
C SER A 763 5.27 42.88 26.39
N ALA A 764 4.17 42.12 26.38
CA ALA A 764 4.08 40.78 25.84
C ALA A 764 3.06 40.76 24.69
N LEU A 765 3.33 39.94 23.67
CA LEU A 765 2.44 39.68 22.55
C LEU A 765 2.22 38.17 22.40
N ASP A 766 1.00 37.78 22.05
CA ASP A 766 0.63 36.42 21.69
C ASP A 766 0.91 36.14 20.19
N ALA A 767 0.45 34.99 19.69
CA ALA A 767 0.56 34.63 18.27
C ALA A 767 -0.45 35.36 17.35
N SER A 768 -1.40 36.09 17.92
CA SER A 768 -2.46 36.85 17.27
C SER A 768 -2.21 38.36 17.28
N ASP A 769 -1.00 38.78 17.67
CA ASP A 769 -0.53 40.16 17.80
C ASP A 769 -1.30 41.00 18.85
N ASN A 770 -1.97 40.38 19.82
CA ASN A 770 -2.56 41.11 20.93
C ASN A 770 -1.46 41.52 21.92
N GLU A 771 -1.23 42.83 22.06
CA GLU A 771 -0.19 43.37 22.94
C GLU A 771 -0.72 43.75 24.33
N SER A 772 -0.02 43.30 25.37
CA SER A 772 -0.34 43.63 26.76
C SER A 772 -0.02 45.08 27.11
N ALA A 773 -0.52 45.56 28.25
CA ALA A 773 -0.08 46.83 28.78
C ALA A 773 1.42 46.80 29.09
N LYS A 774 2.11 47.93 28.90
CA LYS A 774 3.55 48.06 29.21
C LYS A 774 3.77 47.95 30.72
N SER A 775 4.89 47.33 31.11
CA SER A 775 5.32 47.23 32.50
C SER A 775 5.57 48.61 33.12
N ASN A 776 5.79 48.63 34.44
CA ASN A 776 6.40 49.81 35.08
C ASN A 776 7.74 50.13 34.41
N GLU A 777 8.04 51.42 34.25
CA GLU A 777 9.29 51.90 33.68
C GLU A 777 10.48 51.65 34.61
N VAL A 778 11.60 51.25 34.03
CA VAL A 778 12.90 51.19 34.69
C VAL A 778 13.81 52.24 34.07
N VAL A 779 14.61 52.89 34.91
CA VAL A 779 15.50 53.99 34.53
C VAL A 779 16.95 53.53 34.67
N LEU A 780 17.78 53.85 33.68
CA LEU A 780 19.22 53.61 33.69
C LEU A 780 19.97 54.82 33.13
N GLU A 781 21.01 55.27 33.82
CA GLU A 781 21.88 56.36 33.37
C GLU A 781 23.16 55.79 32.76
N ILE A 782 23.54 56.31 31.59
CA ILE A 782 24.75 55.92 30.85
C ILE A 782 25.68 57.13 30.77
N ASP A 783 26.88 56.98 31.32
CA ASP A 783 27.92 58.02 31.31
C ASP A 783 28.52 58.26 29.91
#